data_AF-A0AAQ1RW19-F1
#
_entry.id   AF-A0AAQ1RW19-F1
#
_cell.length_a   1.000
_cell.length_b   1.000
_cell.length_c   1.000
_cell.angle_alpha   90.00
_cell.angle_beta   90.00
_cell.angle_gamma   90.00
#
_symmetry.space_group_name_H-M   'P 1'
#
loop_
_entity.id
_entity.type
_entity.pdbx_description
1 polymer ?
#
loop_
_entity_poly.entity_id
_entity_poly.type
_entity_poly.pdbx_seq_one_letter_code
_entity_poly.pdbx_strand_id
1 'polypeptide(L)'
;MKRTDYCGALRERDTGRTVTATGWVQTKRDMGGVIFVDLRDREGILQVVFDARNLSPAGFAVADRLKSESVIAVRGDIRIRGEETYNPKLETGTIELAAREIELLSRAETLPFSLEEGERVRESVRMKYRYLDIRRPQLQKNLRFRHRVVRAVEDFLDGAGFLQVETPMLTRSTPEGARDYLVPSRVHPGSFYALPQSPQIFKQLLMVGGVDRYYQIARCFRDEDLRADRQPEFTQVDMELSFVDQEDILQHLERLFKSLFSQVLGVQMEEPFPRLTWRQAMDRYGTDKPDLRFGLPIVELSDLAAGCGFSVFDRAVAAGGLVRGINLPGGASLTRSQIEELTRRALGYGAKGMAWIAIRPNGEINSILTKYFTAAQLDAILQRAGTRPGDLLLFCADSFATVCRTLGGLRLDLAQMLDLRREGDYRFCLMTDFPEFEWSQEEGRYLATHHPFTMPYPEDLPYLQSDPARVRAQAYDVVLNGVELGSGSIRIHQPEVQRQMFAALGFSPAEVEERFGFLVRAFSYGTPPHGGFAFGLDRLVMLMLGAPSLREVIAFPKNKDAICPLTEAPSPVDQGQLAELGLDALLRPDSRGEGARPAPQIDVEAVAELSKLRIAEGERASLAREMEGMIAFADALAQVDTEGVAITSHVVPLENVFRTGGPRPSTGREKLLQNAPEAQDGYLFVPSAVE
;
A
#
# COMPACT_ATOMS: atom_id res chain seq x y z
N MET A 1 -6.70 -11.49 -42.54
CA MET A 1 -8.03 -10.83 -42.52
C MET A 1 -7.97 -9.53 -41.73
N LYS A 2 -8.88 -8.56 -41.98
CA LYS A 2 -8.98 -7.30 -41.19
C LYS A 2 -10.29 -7.28 -40.39
N ARG A 3 -10.22 -6.90 -39.11
CA ARG A 3 -11.40 -6.77 -38.24
C ARG A 3 -12.37 -5.71 -38.77
N THR A 4 -13.66 -6.01 -38.77
CA THR A 4 -14.72 -5.05 -39.12
C THR A 4 -15.45 -4.53 -37.88
N ASP A 5 -15.70 -5.40 -36.90
CA ASP A 5 -16.50 -5.10 -35.71
C ASP A 5 -15.83 -5.71 -34.46
N TYR A 6 -16.10 -5.11 -33.30
CA TYR A 6 -15.71 -5.69 -32.01
C TYR A 6 -16.73 -6.75 -31.59
N CYS A 7 -16.24 -7.81 -30.94
CA CYS A 7 -17.01 -8.97 -30.52
C CYS A 7 -18.22 -8.56 -29.66
N GLY A 8 -17.97 -7.79 -28.60
CA GLY A 8 -19.02 -7.35 -27.68
C GLY A 8 -19.91 -6.23 -28.19
N ALA A 9 -19.64 -5.62 -29.36
CA ALA A 9 -20.43 -4.52 -29.90
C ALA A 9 -21.63 -4.98 -30.76
N LEU A 10 -21.64 -6.25 -31.17
CA LEU A 10 -22.67 -6.82 -32.04
C LEU A 10 -23.97 -7.08 -31.27
N ARG A 11 -25.11 -6.90 -31.95
CA ARG A 11 -26.47 -7.07 -31.41
C ARG A 11 -27.38 -7.75 -32.43
N GLU A 12 -28.61 -8.06 -32.03
CA GLU A 12 -29.63 -8.69 -32.91
C GLU A 12 -29.88 -7.92 -34.21
N ARG A 13 -29.78 -6.58 -34.17
CA ARG A 13 -29.88 -5.70 -35.35
C ARG A 13 -28.84 -6.00 -36.43
N ASP A 14 -27.77 -6.72 -36.08
CA ASP A 14 -26.66 -7.05 -36.98
C ASP A 14 -26.84 -8.42 -37.66
N THR A 15 -27.95 -9.11 -37.39
CA THR A 15 -28.28 -10.42 -37.99
C THR A 15 -28.26 -10.36 -39.51
N GLY A 16 -27.63 -11.35 -40.13
CA GLY A 16 -27.46 -11.45 -41.58
C GLY A 16 -26.26 -10.68 -42.14
N ARG A 17 -25.60 -9.82 -41.34
CA ARG A 17 -24.35 -9.16 -41.74
C ARG A 17 -23.21 -10.17 -41.73
N THR A 18 -22.37 -10.14 -42.78
CA THR A 18 -21.06 -10.79 -42.75
C THR A 18 -20.05 -9.88 -42.08
N VAL A 19 -19.44 -10.32 -40.99
CA VAL A 19 -18.46 -9.56 -40.20
C VAL A 19 -17.15 -10.34 -40.06
N THR A 20 -16.08 -9.61 -39.73
CA THR A 20 -14.80 -10.21 -39.32
C THR A 20 -14.51 -9.81 -37.88
N ALA A 21 -14.56 -10.78 -36.97
CA ALA A 21 -14.22 -10.62 -35.56
C ALA A 21 -12.77 -11.08 -35.32
N THR A 22 -12.07 -10.43 -34.40
CA THR A 22 -10.67 -10.77 -34.08
C THR A 22 -10.44 -10.60 -32.59
N GLY A 23 -9.87 -11.63 -31.95
CA GLY A 23 -9.72 -11.65 -30.50
C GLY A 23 -9.04 -12.92 -29.98
N TRP A 24 -9.23 -13.17 -28.68
CA TRP A 24 -8.70 -14.31 -27.96
C TRP A 24 -9.78 -15.36 -27.73
N VAL A 25 -9.44 -16.63 -27.95
CA VAL A 25 -10.29 -17.77 -27.58
C VAL A 25 -10.39 -17.82 -26.06
N GLN A 26 -11.55 -17.52 -25.48
CA GLN A 26 -11.76 -17.64 -24.04
C GLN A 26 -12.06 -19.09 -23.66
N THR A 27 -13.11 -19.66 -24.24
CA THR A 27 -13.50 -21.06 -24.07
C THR A 27 -13.62 -21.75 -25.43
N LYS A 28 -13.33 -23.05 -25.47
CA LYS A 28 -13.61 -23.94 -26.61
C LYS A 28 -14.46 -25.09 -26.10
N ARG A 29 -15.58 -25.37 -26.78
CA ARG A 29 -16.45 -26.52 -26.54
C ARG A 29 -16.58 -27.30 -27.84
N ASP A 30 -16.23 -28.58 -27.80
CA ASP A 30 -16.20 -29.44 -28.97
C ASP A 30 -17.34 -30.47 -28.89
N MET A 31 -18.19 -30.50 -29.91
CA MET A 31 -19.30 -31.46 -30.05
C MET A 31 -19.10 -32.38 -31.26
N GLY A 32 -17.85 -32.60 -31.68
CA GLY A 32 -17.45 -33.45 -32.79
C GLY A 32 -17.57 -32.74 -34.14
N GLY A 33 -18.79 -32.59 -34.66
CA GLY A 33 -19.03 -31.94 -35.96
C GLY A 33 -19.18 -30.42 -35.90
N VAL A 34 -19.30 -29.88 -34.69
CA VAL A 34 -19.50 -28.45 -34.42
C VAL A 34 -18.62 -28.05 -33.24
N ILE A 35 -17.85 -26.97 -33.41
CA ILE A 35 -17.01 -26.39 -32.37
C ILE A 35 -17.54 -25.01 -32.02
N PHE A 36 -17.79 -24.79 -30.73
CA PHE A 36 -18.18 -23.49 -30.19
C PHE A 36 -16.98 -22.83 -29.53
N VAL A 37 -16.72 -21.58 -29.88
CA VAL A 37 -15.66 -20.77 -29.29
C VAL A 37 -16.25 -19.47 -28.78
N ASP A 38 -15.96 -19.14 -27.53
CA ASP A 38 -16.23 -17.80 -27.02
C ASP A 38 -15.03 -16.91 -27.41
N LEU A 39 -15.22 -16.04 -28.39
CA LEU A 39 -14.18 -15.11 -28.86
C LEU A 39 -14.27 -13.80 -28.08
N ARG A 40 -13.22 -13.47 -27.32
CA ARG A 40 -13.14 -12.28 -26.48
C ARG A 40 -12.29 -11.20 -27.12
N ASP A 41 -12.76 -9.97 -27.08
CA ASP A 41 -11.92 -8.79 -27.28
C ASP A 41 -12.19 -7.74 -26.19
N ARG A 42 -11.74 -6.49 -26.40
CA ARG A 42 -11.86 -5.44 -25.39
C ARG A 42 -13.29 -5.00 -25.10
N GLU A 43 -14.24 -5.21 -26.01
CA GLU A 43 -15.65 -4.78 -25.86
C GLU A 43 -16.52 -5.91 -25.32
N GLY A 44 -16.08 -7.17 -25.40
CA GLY A 44 -16.81 -8.29 -24.81
C GLY A 44 -16.53 -9.61 -25.50
N ILE A 45 -17.47 -10.54 -25.34
CA ILE A 45 -17.40 -11.91 -25.84
C ILE A 45 -18.44 -12.08 -26.94
N LEU A 46 -18.09 -12.82 -28.01
CA LEU A 46 -19.00 -13.26 -29.07
C LEU A 46 -18.86 -14.78 -29.23
N GLN A 47 -19.98 -15.51 -29.22
CA GLN A 47 -19.95 -16.93 -29.57
C GLN A 47 -19.69 -17.08 -31.07
N VAL A 48 -18.70 -17.89 -31.42
CA VAL A 48 -18.35 -18.27 -32.78
C VAL A 48 -18.61 -19.76 -32.95
N VAL A 49 -19.33 -20.12 -34.01
CA VAL A 49 -19.68 -21.51 -34.32
C VAL A 49 -18.96 -21.95 -35.58
N PHE A 50 -18.13 -22.97 -35.45
CA PHE A 50 -17.46 -23.65 -36.54
C PHE A 50 -18.19 -24.95 -36.84
N ASP A 51 -18.94 -24.98 -37.94
CA ASP A 51 -19.62 -26.18 -38.42
C ASP A 51 -18.81 -26.80 -39.56
N ALA A 52 -18.49 -28.09 -39.47
CA ALA A 52 -17.74 -28.81 -40.50
C ALA A 52 -18.39 -28.78 -41.89
N ARG A 53 -19.71 -28.53 -41.96
CA ARG A 53 -20.45 -28.37 -43.22
C ARG A 53 -20.24 -27.00 -43.88
N ASN A 54 -19.90 -25.98 -43.08
CA ASN A 54 -19.79 -24.59 -43.53
C ASN A 54 -18.33 -24.13 -43.66
N LEU A 55 -17.38 -24.84 -43.04
CA LEU A 55 -15.94 -24.57 -43.15
C LEU A 55 -15.23 -25.53 -44.10
N SER A 56 -14.11 -25.10 -44.67
CA SER A 56 -13.17 -26.01 -45.34
C SER A 56 -12.58 -27.02 -44.34
N PRO A 57 -12.21 -28.24 -44.77
CA PRO A 57 -11.56 -29.22 -43.88
C PRO A 57 -10.31 -28.67 -43.20
N ALA A 58 -9.54 -27.85 -43.91
CA ALA A 58 -8.38 -27.16 -43.35
C ALA A 58 -8.76 -26.13 -42.28
N GLY A 59 -9.81 -25.33 -42.51
CA GLY A 59 -10.31 -24.37 -41.52
C GLY A 59 -10.87 -25.05 -40.27
N PHE A 60 -11.60 -26.15 -40.44
CA PHE A 60 -12.12 -26.92 -39.31
C PHE A 60 -10.98 -27.56 -38.48
N ALA A 61 -9.93 -28.07 -39.13
CA ALA A 61 -8.74 -28.58 -38.44
C ALA A 61 -7.99 -27.48 -37.65
N VAL A 62 -8.01 -26.22 -38.11
CA VAL A 62 -7.48 -25.09 -37.33
C VAL A 62 -8.34 -24.82 -36.11
N ALA A 63 -9.67 -24.79 -36.27
CA ALA A 63 -10.63 -24.59 -35.17
C ALA A 63 -10.51 -25.69 -34.09
N ASP A 64 -10.28 -26.94 -34.51
CA ASP A 64 -10.07 -28.07 -33.61
C ASP A 64 -8.79 -27.93 -32.75
N ARG A 65 -7.72 -27.36 -33.32
CA ARG A 65 -6.44 -27.21 -32.61
C ARG A 65 -6.35 -25.97 -31.72
N LEU A 66 -7.42 -25.16 -31.65
CA LEU A 66 -7.43 -23.96 -30.82
C LEU A 66 -7.29 -24.30 -29.34
N LYS A 67 -6.41 -23.56 -28.68
CA LYS A 67 -6.27 -23.55 -27.21
C LYS A 67 -6.86 -22.27 -26.64
N SER A 68 -7.19 -22.27 -25.36
CA SER A 68 -7.52 -21.04 -24.63
C SER A 68 -6.41 -19.99 -24.83
N GLU A 69 -6.82 -18.74 -24.99
CA GLU A 69 -6.01 -17.57 -25.32
C GLU A 69 -5.30 -17.58 -26.69
N SER A 70 -5.61 -18.54 -27.58
CA SER A 70 -5.17 -18.44 -28.98
C SER A 70 -5.79 -17.21 -29.63
N VAL A 71 -5.02 -16.52 -30.48
CA VAL A 71 -5.47 -15.31 -31.18
C VAL A 71 -5.95 -15.68 -32.57
N ILE A 72 -7.20 -15.40 -32.86
CA ILE A 72 -7.84 -15.76 -34.14
C ILE A 72 -8.54 -14.57 -34.78
N ALA A 73 -8.59 -14.59 -36.11
CA ALA A 73 -9.54 -13.81 -36.90
C ALA A 73 -10.55 -14.75 -37.54
N VAL A 74 -11.83 -14.40 -37.45
CA VAL A 74 -12.93 -15.19 -37.98
C VAL A 74 -13.83 -14.31 -38.81
N ARG A 75 -14.09 -14.71 -40.06
CA ARG A 75 -15.08 -14.09 -40.93
C ARG A 75 -16.30 -15.00 -41.03
N GLY A 76 -17.49 -14.45 -40.84
CA GLY A 76 -18.73 -15.23 -40.82
C GLY A 76 -19.97 -14.37 -40.84
N ASP A 77 -21.14 -15.01 -40.78
CA ASP A 77 -22.43 -14.30 -40.73
C ASP A 77 -22.97 -14.28 -39.30
N ILE A 78 -23.54 -13.15 -38.88
CA ILE A 78 -24.27 -13.07 -37.63
C ILE A 78 -25.63 -13.76 -37.78
N ARG A 79 -25.94 -14.64 -36.84
CA ARG A 79 -27.21 -15.38 -36.77
C ARG A 79 -27.78 -15.31 -35.36
N ILE A 80 -29.09 -15.44 -35.27
CA ILE A 80 -29.78 -15.62 -34.00
C ILE A 80 -29.50 -17.05 -33.52
N ARG A 81 -29.19 -17.20 -32.24
CA ARG A 81 -28.97 -18.50 -31.60
C ARG A 81 -30.30 -19.26 -31.48
N GLY A 82 -30.27 -20.57 -31.25
CA GLY A 82 -31.49 -21.28 -30.83
C GLY A 82 -32.00 -20.71 -29.51
N GLU A 83 -33.32 -20.54 -29.33
CA GLU A 83 -33.92 -19.96 -28.12
C GLU A 83 -33.47 -20.69 -26.85
N GLU A 84 -33.27 -22.01 -26.94
CA GLU A 84 -32.78 -22.88 -25.86
C GLU A 84 -31.31 -22.66 -25.49
N THR A 85 -30.55 -21.95 -26.34
CA THR A 85 -29.12 -21.70 -26.15
C THR A 85 -28.81 -20.26 -25.73
N TYR A 86 -29.82 -19.39 -25.61
CA TYR A 86 -29.65 -17.99 -25.19
C TYR A 86 -28.89 -17.88 -23.88
N ASN A 87 -27.91 -16.98 -23.85
CA ASN A 87 -27.08 -16.75 -22.67
C ASN A 87 -27.38 -15.35 -22.09
N PRO A 88 -28.26 -15.23 -21.08
CA PRO A 88 -28.63 -13.93 -20.53
C PRO A 88 -27.47 -13.20 -19.82
N LYS A 89 -26.33 -13.88 -19.59
CA LYS A 89 -25.14 -13.27 -18.98
C LYS A 89 -24.29 -12.47 -19.98
N LEU A 90 -24.53 -12.61 -21.29
CA LEU A 90 -23.77 -11.93 -22.34
C LEU A 90 -24.66 -10.95 -23.10
N GLU A 91 -24.13 -9.77 -23.42
CA GLU A 91 -24.85 -8.80 -24.26
C GLU A 91 -25.06 -9.30 -25.69
N THR A 92 -24.18 -10.18 -26.18
CA THR A 92 -24.33 -10.89 -27.46
C THR A 92 -25.06 -12.22 -27.27
N GLY A 93 -25.72 -12.44 -26.13
CA GLY A 93 -26.21 -13.74 -25.69
C GLY A 93 -27.28 -14.37 -26.57
N THR A 94 -27.93 -13.59 -27.43
CA THR A 94 -28.96 -14.01 -28.39
C THR A 94 -28.43 -14.22 -29.81
N ILE A 95 -27.16 -13.84 -30.08
CA ILE A 95 -26.54 -13.92 -31.40
C ILE A 95 -25.24 -14.75 -31.40
N GLU A 96 -24.87 -15.26 -32.56
CA GLU A 96 -23.60 -15.94 -32.78
C GLU A 96 -23.03 -15.67 -34.17
N LEU A 97 -21.72 -15.87 -34.32
CA LEU A 97 -21.02 -15.78 -35.60
C LEU A 97 -20.87 -17.18 -36.21
N ALA A 98 -21.63 -17.46 -37.26
CA ALA A 98 -21.45 -18.66 -38.07
C ALA A 98 -20.22 -18.50 -38.95
N ALA A 99 -19.12 -19.14 -38.56
CA ALA A 99 -17.83 -18.98 -39.22
C ALA A 99 -17.84 -19.53 -40.66
N ARG A 100 -17.24 -18.77 -41.57
CA ARG A 100 -16.97 -19.17 -42.97
C ARG A 100 -15.47 -19.33 -43.21
N GLU A 101 -14.68 -18.44 -42.63
CA GLU A 101 -13.22 -18.46 -42.72
C GLU A 101 -12.63 -18.25 -41.33
N ILE A 102 -11.51 -18.93 -41.04
CA ILE A 102 -10.73 -18.77 -39.82
C ILE A 102 -9.25 -18.62 -40.17
N GLU A 103 -8.59 -17.71 -39.46
CA GLU A 103 -7.14 -17.52 -39.51
C GLU A 103 -6.61 -17.53 -38.08
N LEU A 104 -5.70 -18.46 -37.78
CA LEU A 104 -4.93 -18.46 -36.54
C LEU A 104 -3.82 -17.42 -36.66
N LEU A 105 -3.95 -16.31 -35.94
CA LEU A 105 -2.97 -15.23 -35.94
C LEU A 105 -1.80 -15.54 -35.02
N SER A 106 -2.07 -16.14 -33.86
CA SER A 106 -1.04 -16.52 -32.89
C SER A 106 -1.52 -17.66 -32.00
N ARG A 107 -0.66 -18.66 -31.82
CA ARG A 107 -0.93 -19.79 -30.93
C ARG A 107 -0.60 -19.43 -29.48
N ALA A 108 -1.46 -19.83 -28.54
CA ALA A 108 -1.15 -19.73 -27.12
C ALA A 108 -0.55 -21.04 -26.57
N GLU A 109 0.41 -20.89 -25.67
CA GLU A 109 0.90 -21.97 -24.82
C GLU A 109 -0.06 -22.23 -23.65
N THR A 110 0.19 -23.29 -22.88
CA THR A 110 -0.55 -23.54 -21.64
C THR A 110 -0.37 -22.37 -20.68
N LEU A 111 -1.47 -21.82 -20.18
CA LEU A 111 -1.43 -20.64 -19.32
C LEU A 111 -0.88 -20.98 -17.93
N PRO A 112 -0.13 -20.06 -17.29
CA PRO A 112 0.36 -20.23 -15.92
C PRO A 112 -0.77 -20.19 -14.88
N PHE A 113 -1.92 -19.61 -15.22
CA PHE A 113 -3.15 -19.65 -14.43
C PHE A 113 -4.38 -19.39 -15.31
N SER A 114 -5.55 -19.83 -14.84
CA SER A 114 -6.84 -19.51 -15.48
C SER A 114 -7.20 -18.04 -15.28
N LEU A 115 -7.61 -17.35 -16.35
CA LEU A 115 -8.06 -15.95 -16.25
C LEU A 115 -9.34 -15.80 -15.41
N GLU A 116 -10.18 -16.83 -15.35
CA GLU A 116 -11.42 -16.84 -14.57
C GLU A 116 -11.15 -17.01 -13.07
N GLU A 117 -10.10 -17.75 -12.71
CA GLU A 117 -9.69 -18.00 -11.33
C GLU A 117 -8.61 -17.04 -10.84
N GLY A 118 -8.24 -16.04 -11.65
CA GLY A 118 -7.13 -15.14 -11.41
C GLY A 118 -7.17 -14.41 -10.06
N GLU A 119 -8.34 -14.23 -9.46
CA GLU A 119 -8.49 -13.64 -8.11
C GLU A 119 -7.96 -14.53 -7.00
N ARG A 120 -8.04 -15.86 -7.17
CA ARG A 120 -7.55 -16.85 -6.18
C ARG A 120 -6.07 -17.15 -6.35
N VAL A 121 -5.48 -16.71 -7.46
CA VAL A 121 -4.07 -16.88 -7.76
C VAL A 121 -3.24 -15.92 -6.89
N ARG A 122 -2.11 -16.43 -6.37
CA ARG A 122 -1.17 -15.62 -5.58
C ARG A 122 -0.74 -14.38 -6.36
N GLU A 123 -0.73 -13.22 -5.68
CA GLU A 123 -0.37 -11.92 -6.27
C GLU A 123 0.97 -11.96 -7.02
N SER A 124 1.98 -12.65 -6.48
CA SER A 124 3.31 -12.77 -7.11
C SER A 124 3.26 -13.41 -8.51
N VAL A 125 2.42 -14.44 -8.71
CA VAL A 125 2.25 -15.10 -10.01
C VAL A 125 1.51 -14.18 -10.98
N ARG A 126 0.47 -13.49 -10.50
CA ARG A 126 -0.26 -12.49 -11.30
C ARG A 126 0.66 -11.36 -11.77
N MET A 127 1.54 -10.87 -10.89
CA MET A 127 2.50 -9.81 -11.21
C MET A 127 3.59 -10.31 -12.17
N LYS A 128 4.05 -11.56 -12.04
CA LYS A 128 5.01 -12.14 -12.99
C LYS A 128 4.43 -12.23 -14.41
N TYR A 129 3.16 -12.61 -14.53
CA TYR A 129 2.47 -12.69 -15.81
C TYR A 129 1.45 -11.56 -15.98
N ARG A 130 1.83 -10.32 -15.62
CA ARG A 130 0.91 -9.18 -15.54
C ARG A 130 0.21 -8.89 -16.87
N TYR A 131 0.84 -9.16 -18.00
CA TYR A 131 0.24 -9.03 -19.33
C TYR A 131 -0.93 -10.00 -19.59
N LEU A 132 -0.96 -11.15 -18.91
CA LEU A 132 -2.13 -12.05 -18.89
C LEU A 132 -3.16 -11.57 -17.86
N ASP A 133 -2.72 -11.15 -16.68
CA ASP A 133 -3.60 -10.63 -15.63
C ASP A 133 -4.40 -9.40 -16.11
N ILE A 134 -3.79 -8.53 -16.92
CA ILE A 134 -4.44 -7.37 -17.56
C ILE A 134 -5.60 -7.79 -18.48
N ARG A 135 -5.65 -9.02 -19.00
CA ARG A 135 -6.78 -9.48 -19.83
C ARG A 135 -8.05 -9.73 -19.03
N ARG A 136 -7.96 -9.81 -17.69
CA ARG A 136 -9.12 -10.05 -16.84
C ARG A 136 -10.08 -8.86 -16.86
N PRO A 137 -11.40 -9.10 -16.86
CA PRO A 137 -12.41 -8.04 -16.90
C PRO A 137 -12.23 -7.00 -15.79
N GLN A 138 -11.92 -7.44 -14.56
CA GLN A 138 -11.74 -6.53 -13.43
C GLN A 138 -10.58 -5.54 -13.63
N LEU A 139 -9.43 -6.01 -14.09
CA LEU A 139 -8.26 -5.13 -14.29
C LEU A 139 -8.43 -4.22 -15.51
N GLN A 140 -9.05 -4.72 -16.60
CA GLN A 140 -9.48 -3.87 -17.71
C GLN A 140 -10.43 -2.75 -17.26
N LYS A 141 -11.42 -3.08 -16.42
CA LYS A 141 -12.35 -2.11 -15.85
C LYS A 141 -11.61 -1.04 -15.04
N ASN A 142 -10.66 -1.46 -14.19
CA ASN A 142 -9.87 -0.54 -13.37
C ASN A 142 -9.03 0.42 -14.22
N LEU A 143 -8.35 -0.08 -15.27
CA LEU A 143 -7.55 0.77 -16.17
C LEU A 143 -8.41 1.74 -16.99
N ARG A 144 -9.57 1.28 -17.48
CA ARG A 144 -10.54 2.16 -18.17
C ARG A 144 -11.12 3.21 -17.22
N PHE A 145 -11.39 2.84 -15.98
CA PHE A 145 -11.87 3.76 -14.96
C PHE A 145 -10.80 4.81 -14.64
N ARG A 146 -9.55 4.42 -14.45
CA ARG A 146 -8.42 5.34 -14.30
C ARG A 146 -8.35 6.34 -15.46
N HIS A 147 -8.47 5.88 -16.71
CA HIS A 147 -8.50 6.76 -17.88
C HIS A 147 -9.63 7.79 -17.81
N ARG A 148 -10.84 7.39 -17.38
CA ARG A 148 -11.97 8.31 -17.20
C ARG A 148 -11.70 9.35 -16.11
N VAL A 149 -11.07 8.95 -15.00
CA VAL A 149 -10.67 9.88 -13.93
C VAL A 149 -9.65 10.89 -14.43
N VAL A 150 -8.61 10.44 -15.14
CA VAL A 150 -7.60 11.33 -15.74
C VAL A 150 -8.26 12.38 -16.63
N ARG A 151 -9.11 11.94 -17.57
CA ARG A 151 -9.82 12.86 -18.46
C ARG A 151 -10.68 13.86 -17.69
N ALA A 152 -11.45 13.41 -16.69
CA ALA A 152 -12.31 14.28 -15.91
C ALA A 152 -11.52 15.33 -15.11
N VAL A 153 -10.30 14.99 -14.64
CA VAL A 153 -9.39 15.95 -14.00
C VAL A 153 -8.90 16.99 -15.01
N GLU A 154 -8.44 16.55 -16.18
CA GLU A 154 -7.95 17.42 -17.24
C GLU A 154 -9.05 18.39 -17.71
N ASP A 155 -10.24 17.87 -18.01
CA ASP A 155 -11.40 18.67 -18.45
C ASP A 155 -11.80 19.72 -17.40
N PHE A 156 -11.73 19.38 -16.10
CA PHE A 156 -12.06 20.32 -15.02
C PHE A 156 -11.00 21.42 -14.88
N LEU A 157 -9.71 21.06 -14.91
CA LEU A 157 -8.62 22.01 -14.74
C LEU A 157 -8.49 22.94 -15.94
N ASP A 158 -8.64 22.42 -17.16
CA ASP A 158 -8.72 23.23 -18.39
C ASP A 158 -9.90 24.21 -18.33
N GLY A 159 -11.09 23.73 -17.95
CA GLY A 159 -12.27 24.58 -17.74
C GLY A 159 -12.10 25.63 -16.63
N ALA A 160 -11.17 25.42 -15.69
CA ALA A 160 -10.80 26.37 -14.64
C ALA A 160 -9.62 27.29 -15.03
N GLY A 161 -9.14 27.22 -16.29
CA GLY A 161 -8.09 28.07 -16.84
C GLY A 161 -6.68 27.68 -16.43
N PHE A 162 -6.44 26.42 -16.04
CA PHE A 162 -5.10 25.93 -15.74
C PHE A 162 -4.37 25.53 -17.02
N LEU A 163 -3.05 25.76 -17.03
CA LEU A 163 -2.17 25.31 -18.10
C LEU A 163 -1.44 24.02 -17.70
N GLN A 164 -1.51 23.01 -18.55
CA GLN A 164 -0.69 21.81 -18.40
C GLN A 164 0.76 22.13 -18.81
N VAL A 165 1.71 22.03 -17.89
CA VAL A 165 3.13 22.24 -18.20
C VAL A 165 3.94 21.04 -17.71
N GLU A 166 4.81 20.50 -18.57
CA GLU A 166 5.70 19.41 -18.18
C GLU A 166 6.93 19.95 -17.42
N THR A 167 7.37 19.22 -16.39
CA THR A 167 8.57 19.56 -15.61
C THR A 167 9.64 18.47 -15.74
N PRO A 168 10.93 18.81 -15.66
CA PRO A 168 12.00 17.85 -15.87
C PRO A 168 12.02 16.74 -14.81
N MET A 169 12.43 15.53 -15.22
CA MET A 169 12.62 14.37 -14.33
C MET A 169 14.07 14.20 -13.86
N LEU A 170 15.04 14.79 -14.57
CA LEU A 170 16.44 14.80 -14.16
C LEU A 170 16.73 16.10 -13.43
N THR A 171 16.57 16.06 -12.11
CA THR A 171 16.62 17.25 -11.25
C THR A 171 17.88 17.26 -10.38
N ARG A 172 18.09 18.32 -9.61
CA ARG A 172 19.14 18.37 -8.60
C ARG A 172 18.64 17.67 -7.33
N SER A 173 19.51 16.90 -6.66
CA SER A 173 19.14 16.34 -5.36
C SER A 173 19.00 17.45 -4.32
N THR A 174 17.79 17.57 -3.80
CA THR A 174 17.43 18.47 -2.70
C THR A 174 16.41 17.72 -1.85
N PRO A 175 16.84 16.91 -0.87
CA PRO A 175 15.92 16.04 -0.14
C PRO A 175 14.80 16.86 0.52
N GLU A 176 13.55 16.57 0.13
CA GLU A 176 12.30 17.21 0.62
C GLU A 176 11.62 16.36 1.71
N GLY A 177 12.39 15.53 2.43
CA GLY A 177 11.89 14.68 3.51
C GLY A 177 11.99 13.18 3.23
N ALA A 178 11.97 12.76 1.96
CA ALA A 178 12.28 11.38 1.55
C ALA A 178 13.68 11.27 0.93
N ARG A 179 14.15 10.04 0.69
CA ARG A 179 15.36 9.78 -0.10
C ARG A 179 15.07 9.87 -1.59
N ASP A 180 15.99 10.49 -2.33
CA ASP A 180 15.92 10.61 -3.79
C ASP A 180 16.42 9.33 -4.48
N TYR A 181 15.78 8.95 -5.58
CA TYR A 181 16.42 8.06 -6.55
C TYR A 181 17.46 8.83 -7.35
N LEU A 182 18.69 8.33 -7.40
CA LEU A 182 19.79 8.97 -8.12
C LEU A 182 19.99 8.37 -9.51
N VAL A 183 20.36 9.23 -10.46
CA VAL A 183 20.72 8.86 -11.84
C VAL A 183 22.12 9.40 -12.13
N PRO A 184 23.14 8.54 -12.32
CA PRO A 184 24.50 8.98 -12.58
C PRO A 184 24.63 9.68 -13.94
N SER A 185 25.41 10.76 -13.99
CA SER A 185 25.69 11.47 -15.24
C SER A 185 26.94 10.93 -15.92
N ARG A 186 26.77 10.35 -17.11
CA ARG A 186 27.89 9.96 -17.98
C ARG A 186 28.73 11.16 -18.43
N VAL A 187 28.09 12.32 -18.63
CA VAL A 187 28.74 13.53 -19.17
C VAL A 187 29.55 14.27 -18.11
N HIS A 188 29.11 14.20 -16.85
CA HIS A 188 29.74 14.86 -15.72
C HIS A 188 30.13 13.82 -14.67
N PRO A 189 31.30 13.17 -14.81
CA PRO A 189 31.76 12.16 -13.87
C PRO A 189 31.71 12.64 -12.42
N GLY A 190 31.19 11.80 -11.52
CA GLY A 190 30.99 12.13 -10.11
C GLY A 190 29.74 12.98 -9.80
N SER A 191 28.97 13.39 -10.81
CA SER A 191 27.70 14.12 -10.65
C SER A 191 26.50 13.23 -10.87
N PHE A 192 25.43 13.49 -10.12
CA PHE A 192 24.18 12.72 -10.17
C PHE A 192 23.00 13.67 -10.36
N TYR A 193 22.02 13.23 -11.14
CA TYR A 193 20.67 13.77 -11.10
C TYR A 193 19.87 13.05 -10.02
N ALA A 194 18.79 13.67 -9.58
CA ALA A 194 17.76 13.06 -8.73
C ALA A 194 16.43 13.01 -9.49
N LEU A 195 15.69 11.91 -9.35
CA LEU A 195 14.31 11.85 -9.80
C LEU A 195 13.42 12.63 -8.81
N PRO A 196 12.47 13.44 -9.29
CA PRO A 196 11.72 14.35 -8.44
C PRO A 196 10.76 13.60 -7.51
N GLN A 197 10.78 13.96 -6.22
CA GLN A 197 9.76 13.53 -5.25
C GLN A 197 8.39 14.16 -5.53
N SER A 198 8.41 15.35 -6.15
CA SER A 198 7.28 16.08 -6.70
C SER A 198 7.78 17.22 -7.61
N PRO A 199 6.92 17.85 -8.42
CA PRO A 199 7.28 19.07 -9.18
C PRO A 199 7.40 20.35 -8.33
N GLN A 200 7.48 20.26 -7.00
CA GLN A 200 7.32 21.37 -6.04
C GLN A 200 8.18 22.60 -6.34
N ILE A 201 9.44 22.40 -6.73
CA ILE A 201 10.34 23.51 -7.05
C ILE A 201 9.93 24.17 -8.38
N PHE A 202 9.65 23.37 -9.40
CA PHE A 202 9.35 23.87 -10.74
C PHE A 202 7.99 24.57 -10.81
N LYS A 203 6.97 24.05 -10.13
CA LYS A 203 5.65 24.70 -10.11
C LYS A 203 5.69 26.09 -9.48
N GLN A 204 6.51 26.27 -8.43
CA GLN A 204 6.76 27.60 -7.85
C GLN A 204 7.49 28.51 -8.84
N LEU A 205 8.51 28.02 -9.54
CA LEU A 205 9.20 28.78 -10.59
C LEU A 205 8.26 29.18 -11.75
N LEU A 206 7.27 28.35 -12.08
CA LEU A 206 6.24 28.70 -13.08
C LEU A 206 5.33 29.84 -12.58
N MET A 207 5.05 29.93 -11.28
CA MET A 207 4.36 31.08 -10.70
C MET A 207 5.22 32.35 -10.82
N VAL A 208 6.52 32.26 -10.54
CA VAL A 208 7.47 33.37 -10.78
C VAL A 208 7.54 33.74 -12.27
N GLY A 209 7.44 32.76 -13.16
CA GLY A 209 7.44 32.95 -14.61
C GLY A 209 6.13 33.52 -15.18
N GLY A 210 5.10 33.71 -14.37
CA GLY A 210 3.83 34.31 -14.80
C GLY A 210 2.84 33.34 -15.45
N VAL A 211 2.95 32.03 -15.20
CA VAL A 211 1.97 31.02 -15.69
C VAL A 211 0.60 31.19 -15.04
N ASP A 212 0.54 31.80 -13.85
CA ASP A 212 -0.66 32.06 -13.04
C ASP A 212 -1.39 30.81 -12.51
N ARG A 213 -1.74 29.84 -13.37
CA ARG A 213 -2.40 28.59 -13.00
C ARG A 213 -1.76 27.42 -13.73
N TYR A 214 -1.12 26.55 -12.97
CA TYR A 214 -0.37 25.41 -13.48
C TYR A 214 -1.00 24.11 -12.99
N TYR A 215 -1.05 23.09 -13.86
CA TYR A 215 -1.22 21.72 -13.42
C TYR A 215 -0.34 20.74 -14.19
N GLN A 216 -0.11 19.56 -13.61
CA GLN A 216 0.51 18.42 -14.29
C GLN A 216 0.04 17.11 -13.67
N ILE A 217 -0.23 16.12 -14.52
CA ILE A 217 -0.34 14.72 -14.08
C ILE A 217 1.07 14.12 -14.11
N ALA A 218 1.82 14.38 -13.03
CA ALA A 218 3.25 14.12 -12.95
C ALA A 218 3.56 12.73 -12.39
N ARG A 219 4.69 12.16 -12.83
CA ARG A 219 5.30 10.99 -12.20
C ARG A 219 6.23 11.46 -11.09
N CYS A 220 6.08 10.89 -9.91
CA CYS A 220 6.86 11.20 -8.71
C CYS A 220 7.56 9.95 -8.19
N PHE A 221 8.73 10.13 -7.57
CA PHE A 221 9.61 9.06 -7.16
C PHE A 221 10.07 9.26 -5.72
N ARG A 222 9.89 8.25 -4.86
CA ARG A 222 10.34 8.29 -3.46
C ARG A 222 10.96 6.96 -3.07
N ASP A 223 12.20 6.98 -2.61
CA ASP A 223 12.92 5.78 -2.16
C ASP A 223 12.65 5.49 -0.67
N GLU A 224 11.41 5.07 -0.40
CA GLU A 224 10.87 4.74 0.92
C GLU A 224 10.44 3.26 1.00
N ASP A 225 10.31 2.77 2.23
CA ASP A 225 9.71 1.46 2.49
C ASP A 225 8.28 1.37 1.95
N LEU A 226 8.01 0.33 1.16
CA LEU A 226 6.74 0.16 0.47
C LEU A 226 5.66 -0.45 1.36
N ARG A 227 4.41 -0.04 1.11
CA ARG A 227 3.19 -0.51 1.77
C ARG A 227 2.13 -0.83 0.72
N ALA A 228 0.97 -1.33 1.14
CA ALA A 228 -0.14 -1.62 0.21
C ALA A 228 -0.61 -0.37 -0.57
N ASP A 229 -0.47 0.79 0.05
CA ASP A 229 -0.86 2.12 -0.43
C ASP A 229 0.34 3.00 -0.85
N ARG A 230 1.53 2.39 -1.06
CA ARG A 230 2.75 3.08 -1.50
C ARG A 230 3.45 2.32 -2.64
N GLN A 231 3.96 3.07 -3.60
CA GLN A 231 4.77 2.59 -4.72
C GLN A 231 5.99 3.51 -4.86
N PRO A 232 7.15 2.99 -5.30
CA PRO A 232 8.37 3.81 -5.39
C PRO A 232 8.25 4.85 -6.50
N GLU A 233 7.47 4.55 -7.53
CA GLU A 233 7.02 5.45 -8.58
C GLU A 233 5.50 5.56 -8.52
N PHE A 234 4.95 6.77 -8.48
CA PHE A 234 3.51 7.00 -8.36
C PHE A 234 3.10 8.28 -9.09
N THR A 235 1.82 8.41 -9.38
CA THR A 235 1.28 9.53 -10.17
C THR A 235 0.56 10.52 -9.27
N GLN A 236 0.93 11.78 -9.36
CA GLN A 236 0.22 12.88 -8.72
C GLN A 236 -0.50 13.73 -9.76
N VAL A 237 -1.63 14.32 -9.35
CA VAL A 237 -2.16 15.51 -10.00
C VAL A 237 -1.67 16.68 -9.16
N ASP A 238 -0.71 17.41 -9.72
CA ASP A 238 -0.02 18.51 -9.09
C ASP A 238 -0.57 19.82 -9.66
N MET A 239 -0.86 20.80 -8.80
CA MET A 239 -1.37 22.10 -9.20
C MET A 239 -0.81 23.24 -8.35
N GLU A 240 -0.69 24.42 -8.94
CA GLU A 240 -0.23 25.65 -8.29
C GLU A 240 -0.91 26.87 -8.91
N LEU A 241 -1.25 27.85 -8.09
CA LEU A 241 -1.95 29.08 -8.48
C LEU A 241 -1.25 30.30 -7.89
N SER A 242 -1.26 31.41 -8.64
CA SER A 242 -0.80 32.73 -8.21
C SER A 242 -1.97 33.60 -7.74
N PHE A 243 -1.67 34.57 -6.88
CA PHE A 243 -2.60 35.56 -6.32
C PHE A 243 -3.81 34.95 -5.59
N VAL A 244 -3.58 33.86 -4.87
CA VAL A 244 -4.60 33.13 -4.10
C VAL A 244 -4.27 33.12 -2.61
N ASP A 245 -5.30 33.01 -1.79
CA ASP A 245 -5.19 32.65 -0.38
C ASP A 245 -5.60 31.19 -0.12
N GLN A 246 -5.54 30.77 1.15
CA GLN A 246 -5.91 29.42 1.55
C GLN A 246 -7.38 29.09 1.22
N GLU A 247 -8.29 30.05 1.39
CA GLU A 247 -9.71 29.83 1.17
C GLU A 247 -10.03 29.58 -0.31
N ASP A 248 -9.39 30.32 -1.21
CA ASP A 248 -9.51 30.13 -2.65
C ASP A 248 -9.14 28.70 -3.06
N ILE A 249 -8.05 28.17 -2.50
CA ILE A 249 -7.60 26.79 -2.76
C ILE A 249 -8.61 25.79 -2.22
N LEU A 250 -9.06 25.92 -0.97
CA LEU A 250 -10.01 24.99 -0.35
C LEU A 250 -11.32 24.91 -1.15
N GLN A 251 -11.83 26.05 -1.62
CA GLN A 251 -13.03 26.11 -2.47
C GLN A 251 -12.79 25.49 -3.85
N HIS A 252 -11.61 25.66 -4.44
CA HIS A 252 -11.24 25.01 -5.68
C HIS A 252 -11.21 23.48 -5.53
N LEU A 253 -10.56 22.98 -4.47
CA LEU A 253 -10.48 21.55 -4.18
C LEU A 253 -11.85 20.92 -3.93
N GLU A 254 -12.72 21.58 -3.16
CA GLU A 254 -14.09 21.10 -2.95
C GLU A 254 -14.84 20.95 -4.28
N ARG A 255 -14.79 21.96 -5.15
CA ARG A 255 -15.43 21.90 -6.48
C ARG A 255 -14.85 20.80 -7.36
N LEU A 256 -13.52 20.65 -7.35
CA LEU A 256 -12.82 19.61 -8.10
C LEU A 256 -13.33 18.22 -7.69
N PHE A 257 -13.24 17.87 -6.41
CA PHE A 257 -13.62 16.53 -5.96
C PHE A 257 -15.13 16.27 -6.12
N LYS A 258 -16.00 17.26 -5.85
CA LYS A 258 -17.45 17.14 -6.13
C LYS A 258 -17.72 16.85 -7.61
N SER A 259 -17.06 17.57 -8.50
CA SER A 259 -17.18 17.37 -9.95
C SER A 259 -16.71 15.96 -10.37
N LEU A 260 -15.54 15.53 -9.90
CA LEU A 260 -14.99 14.21 -10.23
C LEU A 260 -15.91 13.06 -9.77
N PHE A 261 -16.43 13.12 -8.55
CA PHE A 261 -17.32 12.08 -8.02
C PHE A 261 -18.67 12.05 -8.75
N SER A 262 -19.20 13.22 -9.09
CA SER A 262 -20.42 13.35 -9.90
C SER A 262 -20.23 12.75 -11.29
N GLN A 263 -19.17 13.13 -12.02
CA GLN A 263 -18.97 12.70 -13.41
C GLN A 263 -18.56 11.24 -13.55
N VAL A 264 -17.70 10.74 -12.64
CA VAL A 264 -17.10 9.41 -12.80
C VAL A 264 -17.92 8.33 -12.11
N LEU A 265 -18.40 8.61 -10.88
CA LEU A 265 -19.13 7.67 -10.04
C LEU A 265 -20.64 7.93 -9.99
N GLY A 266 -21.14 9.08 -10.47
CA GLY A 266 -22.55 9.45 -10.34
C GLY A 266 -22.95 9.81 -8.91
N VAL A 267 -22.00 10.04 -8.01
CA VAL A 267 -22.24 10.38 -6.60
C VAL A 267 -22.34 11.89 -6.48
N GLN A 268 -23.53 12.39 -6.09
CA GLN A 268 -23.75 13.81 -5.81
C GLN A 268 -23.41 14.11 -4.35
N MET A 269 -22.61 15.16 -4.14
CA MET A 269 -22.19 15.64 -2.82
C MET A 269 -22.66 17.08 -2.64
N GLU A 270 -23.83 17.26 -2.03
CA GLU A 270 -24.44 18.58 -1.86
C GLU A 270 -23.84 19.34 -0.67
N GLU A 271 -23.59 18.64 0.44
CA GLU A 271 -23.04 19.22 1.66
C GLU A 271 -21.61 19.77 1.43
N PRO A 272 -21.25 20.92 2.04
CA PRO A 272 -19.87 21.38 2.10
C PRO A 272 -18.96 20.35 2.78
N PHE A 273 -17.70 20.28 2.38
CA PHE A 273 -16.77 19.37 3.05
C PHE A 273 -16.49 19.88 4.48
N PRO A 274 -16.62 19.02 5.50
CA PRO A 274 -16.21 19.35 6.86
C PRO A 274 -14.78 19.91 6.89
N ARG A 275 -14.59 21.01 7.60
CA ARG A 275 -13.28 21.62 7.82
C ARG A 275 -12.88 21.41 9.26
N LEU A 276 -11.74 20.77 9.49
CA LEU A 276 -11.19 20.52 10.81
C LEU A 276 -9.80 21.14 10.89
N THR A 277 -9.50 21.80 12.01
CA THR A 277 -8.11 22.11 12.32
C THR A 277 -7.39 20.83 12.74
N TRP A 278 -6.06 20.78 12.54
CA TRP A 278 -5.23 19.68 12.99
C TRP A 278 -5.50 19.37 14.47
N ARG A 279 -5.58 20.41 15.31
CA ARG A 279 -5.85 20.25 16.74
C ARG A 279 -7.23 19.61 16.99
N GLN A 280 -8.28 20.06 16.30
CA GLN A 280 -9.61 19.47 16.43
C GLN A 280 -9.63 17.99 16.02
N ALA A 281 -8.95 17.63 14.94
CA ALA A 281 -8.90 16.24 14.50
C ALA A 281 -8.08 15.34 15.44
N MET A 282 -6.94 15.83 15.92
CA MET A 282 -6.14 15.11 16.91
C MET A 282 -6.87 14.96 18.24
N ASP A 283 -7.61 15.98 18.68
CA ASP A 283 -8.39 15.94 19.91
C ASP A 283 -9.60 15.02 19.83
N ARG A 284 -10.29 15.00 18.69
CA ARG A 284 -11.54 14.25 18.51
C ARG A 284 -11.36 12.85 17.94
N TYR A 285 -10.30 12.61 17.17
CA TYR A 285 -10.10 11.36 16.43
C TYR A 285 -8.70 10.75 16.61
N GLY A 286 -7.75 11.49 17.18
CA GLY A 286 -6.39 10.99 17.43
C GLY A 286 -5.53 10.87 16.17
N THR A 287 -5.95 11.49 15.07
CA THR A 287 -5.25 11.47 13.78
C THR A 287 -5.57 12.73 12.98
N ASP A 288 -4.61 13.13 12.16
CA ASP A 288 -4.70 14.15 11.12
C ASP A 288 -5.49 13.70 9.87
N LYS A 289 -5.79 12.40 9.73
CA LYS A 289 -6.59 11.84 8.64
C LYS A 289 -7.80 11.06 9.17
N PRO A 290 -8.80 11.74 9.76
CA PRO A 290 -9.92 11.06 10.40
C PRO A 290 -10.83 10.35 9.40
N ASP A 291 -11.26 9.14 9.74
CA ASP A 291 -12.35 8.45 9.04
C ASP A 291 -13.69 8.92 9.61
N LEU A 292 -14.42 9.74 8.85
CA LEU A 292 -15.69 10.35 9.28
C LEU A 292 -16.94 9.49 8.98
N ARG A 293 -16.79 8.26 8.44
CA ARG A 293 -17.92 7.37 8.15
C ARG A 293 -18.65 6.87 9.39
N PHE A 294 -18.00 6.93 10.55
CA PHE A 294 -18.55 6.47 11.83
C PHE A 294 -18.17 7.43 12.96
N GLY A 295 -18.88 7.32 14.08
CA GLY A 295 -18.68 8.18 15.26
C GLY A 295 -17.46 7.80 16.10
N LEU A 296 -17.71 7.50 17.38
CA LEU A 296 -16.69 7.19 18.39
C LEU A 296 -15.66 8.32 18.61
N PRO A 297 -16.10 9.55 18.93
CA PRO A 297 -15.17 10.63 19.22
C PRO A 297 -14.38 10.34 20.51
N ILE A 298 -13.13 10.77 20.51
CA ILE A 298 -12.30 10.82 21.71
C ILE A 298 -12.80 11.98 22.59
N VAL A 299 -12.92 11.71 23.88
CA VAL A 299 -13.36 12.68 24.89
C VAL A 299 -12.24 12.91 25.89
N GLU A 300 -12.00 14.18 26.21
CA GLU A 300 -11.02 14.56 27.21
C GLU A 300 -11.61 14.54 28.63
N LEU A 301 -10.89 13.86 29.53
CA LEU A 301 -11.35 13.53 30.88
C LEU A 301 -10.27 13.87 31.93
N SER A 302 -9.18 14.55 31.54
CA SER A 302 -8.02 14.83 32.38
C SER A 302 -8.36 15.60 33.66
N ASP A 303 -9.21 16.62 33.56
CA ASP A 303 -9.67 17.45 34.69
C ASP A 303 -10.52 16.67 35.70
N LEU A 304 -11.33 15.71 35.23
CA LEU A 304 -12.15 14.85 36.09
C LEU A 304 -11.37 13.66 36.66
N ALA A 305 -10.34 13.21 35.94
CA ALA A 305 -9.48 12.11 36.34
C ALA A 305 -8.32 12.55 37.25
N ALA A 306 -8.04 13.85 37.35
CA ALA A 306 -7.01 14.37 38.23
C ALA A 306 -7.37 14.18 39.71
N GLY A 307 -6.44 13.63 40.50
CA GLY A 307 -6.62 13.41 41.92
C GLY A 307 -7.61 12.29 42.24
N CYS A 308 -7.83 11.36 41.32
CA CYS A 308 -8.72 10.22 41.53
C CYS A 308 -8.07 9.10 42.37
N GLY A 309 -6.79 9.20 42.72
CA GLY A 309 -6.09 8.17 43.50
C GLY A 309 -5.70 6.94 42.70
N PHE A 310 -6.03 6.88 41.41
CA PHE A 310 -5.51 5.87 40.49
C PHE A 310 -4.16 6.36 39.95
N SER A 311 -3.08 5.73 40.43
CA SER A 311 -1.71 6.19 40.18
C SER A 311 -1.33 6.36 38.71
N VAL A 312 -1.93 5.62 37.79
CA VAL A 312 -1.67 5.76 36.35
C VAL A 312 -2.22 7.09 35.81
N PHE A 313 -3.44 7.46 36.20
CA PHE A 313 -4.08 8.71 35.74
C PHE A 313 -3.43 9.91 36.40
N ASP A 314 -3.22 9.86 37.73
CA ASP A 314 -2.60 10.95 38.48
C ASP A 314 -1.17 11.24 37.99
N ARG A 315 -0.37 10.20 37.73
CA ARG A 315 1.00 10.37 37.18
C ARG A 315 0.99 10.94 35.78
N ALA A 316 0.07 10.52 34.92
CA ALA A 316 -0.04 11.04 33.55
C ALA A 316 -0.36 12.54 33.57
N VAL A 317 -1.36 12.96 34.35
CA VAL A 317 -1.73 14.37 34.48
C VAL A 317 -0.62 15.20 35.14
N ALA A 318 0.01 14.70 36.21
CA ALA A 318 1.10 15.40 36.89
C ALA A 318 2.34 15.60 36.00
N ALA A 319 2.57 14.70 35.03
CA ALA A 319 3.63 14.82 34.04
C ALA A 319 3.28 15.73 32.85
N GLY A 320 2.13 16.41 32.87
CA GLY A 320 1.64 17.22 31.75
C GLY A 320 1.02 16.41 30.60
N GLY A 321 0.74 15.12 30.82
CA GLY A 321 0.00 14.26 29.90
C GLY A 321 -1.52 14.42 30.00
N LEU A 322 -2.25 13.52 29.35
CA LEU A 322 -3.70 13.60 29.19
C LEU A 322 -4.36 12.27 29.57
N VAL A 323 -5.59 12.34 30.09
CA VAL A 323 -6.49 11.19 30.23
C VAL A 323 -7.66 11.40 29.28
N ARG A 324 -7.78 10.52 28.28
CA ARG A 324 -8.86 10.56 27.30
C ARG A 324 -9.54 9.21 27.17
N GLY A 325 -10.76 9.20 26.65
CA GLY A 325 -11.50 7.96 26.45
C GLY A 325 -12.39 7.94 25.22
N ILE A 326 -12.81 6.73 24.84
CA ILE A 326 -13.77 6.47 23.75
C ILE A 326 -14.93 5.69 24.33
N ASN A 327 -16.15 6.22 24.17
CA ASN A 327 -17.37 5.50 24.50
C ASN A 327 -17.79 4.61 23.33
N LEU A 328 -17.96 3.31 23.59
CA LEU A 328 -18.42 2.30 22.65
C LEU A 328 -19.88 1.92 22.95
N PRO A 329 -20.84 2.39 22.13
CA PRO A 329 -22.23 2.01 22.29
C PRO A 329 -22.44 0.49 22.20
N GLY A 330 -23.16 -0.09 23.16
CA GLY A 330 -23.38 -1.56 23.19
C GLY A 330 -22.14 -2.40 23.56
N GLY A 331 -21.03 -1.75 23.88
CA GLY A 331 -19.75 -2.40 24.18
C GLY A 331 -19.72 -3.20 25.48
N ALA A 332 -20.70 -3.06 26.37
CA ALA A 332 -20.79 -3.88 27.60
C ALA A 332 -21.04 -5.37 27.31
N SER A 333 -21.44 -5.70 26.08
CA SER A 333 -21.62 -7.08 25.61
C SER A 333 -20.31 -7.78 25.21
N LEU A 334 -19.19 -7.03 25.11
CA LEU A 334 -17.90 -7.61 24.72
C LEU A 334 -17.42 -8.62 25.76
N THR A 335 -16.88 -9.74 25.28
CA THR A 335 -16.28 -10.76 26.14
C THR A 335 -14.98 -10.25 26.74
N ARG A 336 -14.55 -10.85 27.86
CA ARG A 336 -13.26 -10.55 28.46
C ARG A 336 -12.10 -10.75 27.49
N SER A 337 -12.15 -11.78 26.64
CA SER A 337 -11.12 -12.03 25.63
C SER A 337 -11.04 -10.94 24.56
N GLN A 338 -12.18 -10.35 24.16
CA GLN A 338 -12.21 -9.20 23.25
C GLN A 338 -11.59 -7.95 23.89
N ILE A 339 -11.87 -7.70 25.18
CA ILE A 339 -11.26 -6.58 25.92
C ILE A 339 -9.74 -6.79 26.09
N GLU A 340 -9.29 -8.01 26.35
CA GLU A 340 -7.86 -8.36 26.42
C GLU A 340 -7.16 -8.18 25.06
N GLU A 341 -7.82 -8.51 23.95
CA GLU A 341 -7.32 -8.22 22.60
C GLU A 341 -7.20 -6.71 22.34
N LEU A 342 -8.23 -5.93 22.67
CA LEU A 342 -8.16 -4.46 22.58
C LEU A 342 -7.03 -3.89 23.45
N THR A 343 -6.81 -4.46 24.63
CA THR A 343 -5.68 -4.08 25.49
C THR A 343 -4.35 -4.36 24.80
N ARG A 344 -4.20 -5.53 24.16
CA ARG A 344 -3.00 -5.90 23.41
C ARG A 344 -2.73 -4.95 22.24
N ARG A 345 -3.78 -4.56 21.50
CA ARG A 345 -3.65 -3.54 20.44
C ARG A 345 -3.23 -2.19 20.98
N ALA A 346 -3.82 -1.75 22.10
CA ALA A 346 -3.44 -0.51 22.78
C ALA A 346 -1.94 -0.48 23.14
N LEU A 347 -1.41 -1.61 23.66
CA LEU A 347 0.03 -1.77 23.93
C LEU A 347 0.86 -1.69 22.65
N GLY A 348 0.39 -2.30 21.56
CA GLY A 348 1.03 -2.20 20.23
C GLY A 348 1.11 -0.76 19.69
N TYR A 349 0.18 0.11 20.08
CA TYR A 349 0.22 1.54 19.79
C TYR A 349 1.06 2.36 20.78
N GLY A 350 1.76 1.71 21.72
CA GLY A 350 2.68 2.34 22.66
C GLY A 350 2.06 2.77 23.99
N ALA A 351 0.80 2.41 24.28
CA ALA A 351 0.26 2.59 25.62
C ALA A 351 0.92 1.62 26.61
N LYS A 352 0.95 1.98 27.89
CA LYS A 352 1.44 1.10 28.97
C LYS A 352 0.36 0.16 29.51
N GLY A 353 -0.89 0.41 29.13
CA GLY A 353 -2.07 -0.34 29.51
C GLY A 353 -3.34 0.34 29.01
N MET A 354 -4.48 -0.34 29.17
CA MET A 354 -5.79 0.19 28.79
C MET A 354 -6.75 -0.02 29.95
N ALA A 355 -7.31 1.06 30.46
CA ALA A 355 -8.33 1.00 31.50
C ALA A 355 -9.72 1.11 30.87
N TRP A 356 -10.75 0.56 31.51
CA TRP A 356 -12.10 0.54 30.95
C TRP A 356 -13.19 0.52 32.02
N ILE A 357 -14.38 0.99 31.66
CA ILE A 357 -15.60 0.93 32.47
C ILE A 357 -16.73 0.41 31.60
N ALA A 358 -17.35 -0.72 31.98
CA ALA A 358 -18.54 -1.24 31.31
C ALA A 358 -19.77 -0.98 32.16
N ILE A 359 -20.84 -0.43 31.56
CA ILE A 359 -22.13 -0.31 32.23
C ILE A 359 -23.03 -1.40 31.68
N ARG A 360 -23.43 -2.35 32.51
CA ARG A 360 -24.37 -3.40 32.10
C ARG A 360 -25.75 -2.81 31.77
N PRO A 361 -26.59 -3.50 30.98
CA PRO A 361 -27.93 -3.01 30.64
C PRO A 361 -28.83 -2.69 31.85
N ASN A 362 -28.60 -3.34 33.00
CA ASN A 362 -29.29 -3.08 34.26
C ASN A 362 -28.76 -1.85 35.03
N GLY A 363 -27.76 -1.13 34.49
CA GLY A 363 -27.12 0.02 35.13
C GLY A 363 -25.96 -0.34 36.07
N GLU A 364 -25.63 -1.62 36.25
CA GLU A 364 -24.52 -2.05 37.10
C GLU A 364 -23.16 -1.71 36.44
N ILE A 365 -22.30 -1.00 37.18
CA ILE A 365 -20.96 -0.62 36.71
C ILE A 365 -19.97 -1.75 37.00
N ASN A 366 -19.38 -2.30 35.93
CA ASN A 366 -18.32 -3.28 36.00
C ASN A 366 -16.98 -2.62 35.64
N SER A 367 -16.15 -2.35 36.65
CA SER A 367 -14.77 -1.88 36.48
C SER A 367 -13.98 -1.98 37.77
N ILE A 368 -12.66 -2.14 37.66
CA ILE A 368 -11.74 -1.97 38.79
C ILE A 368 -11.54 -0.50 39.18
N LEU A 369 -11.97 0.45 38.33
CA LEU A 369 -11.78 1.88 38.53
C LEU A 369 -12.76 2.49 39.55
N THR A 370 -13.90 1.84 39.80
CA THR A 370 -14.95 2.34 40.71
C THR A 370 -14.46 2.57 42.15
N LYS A 371 -13.42 1.86 42.59
CA LYS A 371 -12.82 2.03 43.93
C LYS A 371 -11.92 3.26 44.08
N TYR A 372 -11.53 3.88 42.97
CA TYR A 372 -10.66 5.06 42.96
C TYR A 372 -11.48 6.36 42.84
N PHE A 373 -12.56 6.34 42.05
CA PHE A 373 -13.42 7.50 41.86
C PHE A 373 -14.45 7.67 42.99
N THR A 374 -14.72 8.92 43.38
CA THR A 374 -15.96 9.24 44.11
C THR A 374 -17.17 9.09 43.19
N ALA A 375 -18.36 8.86 43.75
CA ALA A 375 -19.58 8.73 42.95
C ALA A 375 -19.82 9.96 42.05
N ALA A 376 -19.60 11.17 42.57
CA ALA A 376 -19.75 12.42 41.82
C ALA A 376 -18.75 12.54 40.66
N GLN A 377 -17.48 12.15 40.87
CA GLN A 377 -16.48 12.15 39.80
C GLN A 377 -16.80 11.11 38.72
N LEU A 378 -17.21 9.91 39.12
CA LEU A 378 -17.57 8.85 38.19
C LEU A 378 -18.77 9.25 37.34
N ASP A 379 -19.82 9.80 37.95
CA ASP A 379 -21.00 10.30 37.23
C ASP A 379 -20.64 11.42 36.24
N ALA A 380 -19.76 12.36 36.65
CA ALA A 380 -19.29 13.42 35.76
C ALA A 380 -18.50 12.87 34.56
N ILE A 381 -17.66 11.85 34.78
CA ILE A 381 -16.91 11.17 33.71
C ILE A 381 -17.88 10.49 32.73
N LEU A 382 -18.82 9.71 33.24
CA LEU A 382 -19.79 8.98 32.41
C LEU A 382 -20.69 9.95 31.64
N GLN A 383 -21.12 11.03 32.27
CA GLN A 383 -21.93 12.07 31.62
C GLN A 383 -21.15 12.78 30.50
N ARG A 384 -19.88 13.14 30.74
CA ARG A 384 -19.04 13.80 29.73
C ARG A 384 -18.68 12.88 28.57
N ALA A 385 -18.40 11.61 28.86
CA ALA A 385 -18.18 10.59 27.84
C ALA A 385 -19.48 10.18 27.10
N GLY A 386 -20.64 10.58 27.62
CA GLY A 386 -21.94 10.20 27.06
C GLY A 386 -22.25 8.70 27.19
N THR A 387 -21.64 8.02 28.17
CA THR A 387 -21.76 6.58 28.39
C THR A 387 -23.12 6.24 28.99
N ARG A 388 -23.84 5.30 28.36
CA ARG A 388 -25.18 4.85 28.78
C ARG A 388 -25.16 3.38 29.24
N PRO A 389 -26.20 2.90 29.95
CA PRO A 389 -26.35 1.47 30.22
C PRO A 389 -26.28 0.64 28.92
N GLY A 390 -25.39 -0.34 28.90
CA GLY A 390 -25.06 -1.13 27.71
C GLY A 390 -23.71 -0.77 27.07
N ASP A 391 -23.07 0.33 27.45
CA ASP A 391 -21.86 0.83 26.80
C ASP A 391 -20.56 0.42 27.50
N LEU A 392 -19.44 0.55 26.77
CA LEU A 392 -18.08 0.38 27.29
C LEU A 392 -17.26 1.64 27.04
N LEU A 393 -16.74 2.25 28.10
CA LEU A 393 -15.82 3.37 28.02
C LEU A 393 -14.39 2.87 28.15
N LEU A 394 -13.56 3.10 27.13
CA LEU A 394 -12.13 2.79 27.13
C LEU A 394 -11.32 4.05 27.44
N PHE A 395 -10.21 3.91 28.17
CA PHE A 395 -9.34 5.01 28.58
C PHE A 395 -7.90 4.79 28.16
N CYS A 396 -7.23 5.88 27.80
CA CYS A 396 -5.78 5.97 27.67
C CYS A 396 -5.26 7.18 28.46
N ALA A 397 -4.17 6.98 29.19
CA ALA A 397 -3.54 8.01 30.02
C ALA A 397 -2.02 8.03 29.77
N ASP A 398 -1.55 9.00 28.99
CA ASP A 398 -0.14 9.16 28.61
C ASP A 398 0.09 10.57 28.02
N SER A 399 1.25 10.81 27.40
CA SER A 399 1.53 11.99 26.57
C SER A 399 0.52 12.16 25.42
N PHE A 400 0.36 13.40 24.93
CA PHE A 400 -0.56 13.73 23.83
C PHE A 400 -0.38 12.82 22.61
N ALA A 401 0.86 12.63 22.15
CA ALA A 401 1.17 11.80 20.99
C ALA A 401 0.76 10.32 21.20
N THR A 402 1.08 9.74 22.35
CA THR A 402 0.71 8.36 22.68
C THR A 402 -0.81 8.21 22.80
N VAL A 403 -1.49 9.13 23.48
CA VAL A 403 -2.95 9.07 23.65
C VAL A 403 -3.66 9.15 22.30
N CYS A 404 -3.27 10.09 21.43
CA CYS A 404 -3.83 10.22 20.08
C CYS A 404 -3.58 8.95 19.26
N ARG A 405 -2.35 8.44 19.21
CA ARG A 405 -1.99 7.22 18.47
C ARG A 405 -2.77 6.00 18.97
N THR A 406 -2.86 5.80 20.28
CA THR A 406 -3.56 4.67 20.88
C THR A 406 -5.06 4.73 20.66
N LEU A 407 -5.71 5.83 21.03
CA LEU A 407 -7.17 5.94 20.92
C LEU A 407 -7.62 6.05 19.47
N GLY A 408 -6.86 6.73 18.60
CA GLY A 408 -7.11 6.78 17.17
C GLY A 408 -6.99 5.39 16.51
N GLY A 409 -5.99 4.60 16.88
CA GLY A 409 -5.85 3.21 16.44
C GLY A 409 -7.00 2.32 16.92
N LEU A 410 -7.27 2.34 18.23
CA LEU A 410 -8.38 1.58 18.82
C LEU A 410 -9.74 1.96 18.20
N ARG A 411 -9.95 3.23 17.87
CA ARG A 411 -11.15 3.69 17.18
C ARG A 411 -11.33 2.97 15.83
N LEU A 412 -10.27 2.81 15.05
CA LEU A 412 -10.31 2.07 13.77
C LEU A 412 -10.51 0.58 13.99
N ASP A 413 -9.89 0.00 15.02
CA ASP A 413 -10.07 -1.41 15.40
C ASP A 413 -11.52 -1.71 15.77
N LEU A 414 -12.15 -0.84 16.59
CA LEU A 414 -13.54 -0.94 16.98
C LEU A 414 -14.47 -0.83 15.76
N ALA A 415 -14.17 0.07 14.83
CA ALA A 415 -14.93 0.22 13.60
C ALA A 415 -14.82 -1.01 12.68
N GLN A 416 -13.67 -1.69 12.67
CA GLN A 416 -13.52 -2.95 11.95
C GLN A 416 -14.28 -4.08 12.66
N MET A 417 -14.18 -4.17 13.98
CA MET A 417 -14.82 -5.23 14.77
C MET A 417 -16.35 -5.15 14.72
N LEU A 418 -16.90 -3.94 14.63
CA LEU A 418 -18.34 -3.67 14.58
C LEU A 418 -18.88 -3.40 13.18
N ASP A 419 -18.04 -3.55 12.15
CA ASP A 419 -18.39 -3.32 10.74
C ASP A 419 -19.04 -1.95 10.48
N LEU A 420 -18.48 -0.89 11.08
CA LEU A 420 -19.05 0.47 11.03
C LEU A 420 -18.73 1.20 9.71
N ARG A 421 -17.87 0.64 8.87
CA ARG A 421 -17.39 1.27 7.63
C ARG A 421 -18.19 0.74 6.43
N ARG A 422 -19.24 1.47 6.06
CA ARG A 422 -20.07 1.11 4.91
C ARG A 422 -19.31 1.29 3.60
N GLU A 423 -19.41 0.31 2.71
CA GLU A 423 -18.90 0.42 1.34
C GLU A 423 -19.73 1.44 0.56
N GLY A 424 -19.07 2.23 -0.30
CA GLY A 424 -19.72 3.28 -1.10
C GLY A 424 -20.11 4.55 -0.34
N ASP A 425 -19.88 4.63 0.98
CA ASP A 425 -19.99 5.88 1.74
C ASP A 425 -18.68 6.67 1.64
N TYR A 426 -18.72 7.85 1.03
CA TYR A 426 -17.55 8.70 0.79
C TYR A 426 -17.65 9.95 1.65
N ARG A 427 -16.78 10.04 2.66
CA ARG A 427 -16.70 11.17 3.59
C ARG A 427 -15.39 11.91 3.41
N PHE A 428 -15.49 13.09 2.79
CA PHE A 428 -14.41 14.05 2.67
C PHE A 428 -14.24 14.87 3.94
N CYS A 429 -13.01 15.32 4.18
CA CYS A 429 -12.67 16.34 5.17
C CYS A 429 -11.51 17.18 4.65
N LEU A 430 -11.57 18.48 4.90
CA LEU A 430 -10.46 19.40 4.69
C LEU A 430 -9.79 19.65 6.04
N MET A 431 -8.50 19.39 6.09
CA MET A 431 -7.66 19.59 7.26
C MET A 431 -6.88 20.88 7.10
N THR A 432 -6.74 21.66 8.17
CA THR A 432 -6.07 22.99 8.18
C THR A 432 -5.30 23.19 9.48
N ASP A 433 -4.53 24.27 9.59
CA ASP A 433 -3.85 24.69 10.82
C ASP A 433 -2.90 23.63 11.37
N PHE A 434 -2.13 23.00 10.48
CA PHE A 434 -1.07 22.09 10.87
C PHE A 434 0.02 22.84 11.67
N PRO A 435 0.72 22.16 12.59
CA PRO A 435 1.98 22.66 13.11
C PRO A 435 2.96 22.90 11.96
N GLU A 436 3.69 24.00 12.01
CA GLU A 436 4.75 24.31 11.02
C GLU A 436 5.95 23.37 11.21
N PHE A 437 6.25 23.04 12.47
CA PHE A 437 7.39 22.24 12.85
C PHE A 437 7.01 21.00 13.67
N GLU A 438 7.77 19.93 13.47
CA GLU A 438 7.75 18.72 14.29
C GLU A 438 9.11 18.51 14.95
N TRP A 439 9.13 18.13 16.23
CA TRP A 439 10.36 17.82 16.94
C TRP A 439 10.85 16.41 16.57
N SER A 440 12.01 16.33 15.92
CA SER A 440 12.68 15.05 15.67
C SER A 440 13.53 14.66 16.88
N GLN A 441 13.15 13.56 17.54
CA GLN A 441 13.98 12.97 18.61
C GLN A 441 15.29 12.38 18.06
N GLU A 442 15.29 11.92 16.80
CA GLU A 442 16.45 11.33 16.15
C GLU A 442 17.51 12.39 15.81
N GLU A 443 17.08 13.52 15.26
CA GLU A 443 17.99 14.61 14.88
C GLU A 443 18.19 15.64 16.00
N GLY A 444 17.41 15.56 17.08
CA GLY A 444 17.48 16.51 18.20
C GLY A 444 17.15 17.96 17.80
N ARG A 445 16.33 18.15 16.76
CA ARG A 445 15.95 19.47 16.23
C ARG A 445 14.54 19.48 15.67
N TYR A 446 14.01 20.68 15.44
CA TYR A 446 12.76 20.87 14.70
C TYR A 446 12.97 20.64 13.20
N LEU A 447 12.06 19.86 12.61
CA LEU A 447 11.93 19.65 11.17
C LEU A 447 10.65 20.30 10.69
N ALA A 448 10.60 20.73 9.43
CA ALA A 448 9.36 21.21 8.83
C ALA A 448 8.37 20.03 8.70
N THR A 449 7.11 20.22 9.10
CA THR A 449 6.10 19.14 9.01
C THR A 449 5.73 18.85 7.55
N HIS A 450 5.79 19.85 6.67
CA HIS A 450 5.47 19.69 5.24
C HIS A 450 6.73 19.94 4.40
N HIS A 451 7.08 21.21 4.16
CA HIS A 451 8.32 21.58 3.51
C HIS A 451 8.77 22.98 3.94
N PRO A 452 10.06 23.34 3.80
CA PRO A 452 10.62 24.62 4.26
C PRO A 452 10.11 25.89 3.58
N PHE A 453 9.13 25.79 2.69
CA PHE A 453 8.59 26.91 1.90
C PHE A 453 7.11 27.18 2.23
N THR A 454 6.55 26.49 3.22
CA THR A 454 5.17 26.71 3.67
C THR A 454 5.09 28.03 4.42
N MET A 455 4.06 28.81 4.13
CA MET A 455 3.82 30.11 4.75
C MET A 455 3.25 29.92 6.16
N PRO A 456 3.90 30.45 7.22
CA PRO A 456 3.30 30.52 8.54
C PRO A 456 2.14 31.51 8.57
N TYR A 457 1.28 31.41 9.58
CA TYR A 457 0.32 32.48 9.85
C TYR A 457 1.05 33.79 10.25
N PRO A 458 0.64 34.96 9.72
CA PRO A 458 1.30 36.24 10.03
C PRO A 458 1.40 36.54 11.52
N GLU A 459 0.38 36.16 12.31
CA GLU A 459 0.36 36.31 13.76
C GLU A 459 1.36 35.40 14.50
N ASP A 460 1.81 34.32 13.86
CA ASP A 460 2.71 33.33 14.44
C ASP A 460 4.19 33.56 14.08
N LEU A 461 4.47 34.44 13.09
CA LEU A 461 5.83 34.80 12.68
C LEU A 461 6.77 35.20 13.83
N PRO A 462 6.34 35.99 14.85
CA PRO A 462 7.20 36.34 15.97
C PRO A 462 7.70 35.14 16.78
N TYR A 463 7.03 33.99 16.70
CA TYR A 463 7.34 32.80 17.49
C TYR A 463 8.25 31.80 16.77
N LEU A 464 8.62 32.03 15.50
CA LEU A 464 9.43 31.12 14.68
C LEU A 464 10.72 30.64 15.37
N GLN A 465 11.36 31.51 16.18
CA GLN A 465 12.58 31.17 16.90
C GLN A 465 12.36 30.99 18.42
N SER A 466 11.39 31.68 19.00
CA SER A 466 11.19 31.67 20.45
C SER A 466 10.34 30.50 20.94
N ASP A 467 9.33 30.10 20.17
CA ASP A 467 8.42 29.00 20.49
C ASP A 467 7.93 28.30 19.20
N PRO A 468 8.81 27.54 18.51
CA PRO A 468 8.48 26.92 17.22
C PRO A 468 7.28 25.96 17.32
N ALA A 469 7.07 25.31 18.47
CA ALA A 469 6.00 24.34 18.67
C ALA A 469 4.58 24.94 18.56
N ARG A 470 4.44 26.26 18.70
CA ARG A 470 3.16 26.97 18.60
C ARG A 470 2.85 27.44 17.17
N VAL A 471 3.86 27.54 16.30
CA VAL A 471 3.71 28.13 14.97
C VAL A 471 2.84 27.23 14.10
N ARG A 472 1.80 27.82 13.50
CA ARG A 472 0.91 27.14 12.57
C ARG A 472 1.29 27.44 11.13
N ALA A 473 1.11 26.42 10.30
CA ALA A 473 1.25 26.45 8.86
C ALA A 473 -0.07 26.78 8.17
N GLN A 474 -0.02 27.61 7.12
CA GLN A 474 -1.08 27.73 6.12
C GLN A 474 -1.04 26.53 5.16
N ALA A 475 -1.12 25.33 5.74
CA ALA A 475 -1.12 24.06 5.06
C ALA A 475 -2.47 23.37 5.21
N TYR A 476 -2.80 22.54 4.23
CA TYR A 476 -4.09 21.88 4.15
C TYR A 476 -4.01 20.53 3.45
N ASP A 477 -4.75 19.57 4.00
CA ASP A 477 -4.89 18.23 3.43
C ASP A 477 -6.34 17.95 3.05
N VAL A 478 -6.51 17.12 2.02
CA VAL A 478 -7.80 16.53 1.69
C VAL A 478 -7.79 15.08 2.13
N VAL A 479 -8.70 14.73 3.02
CA VAL A 479 -8.86 13.38 3.56
C VAL A 479 -10.14 12.78 3.03
N LEU A 480 -10.09 11.53 2.59
CA LEU A 480 -11.23 10.73 2.19
C LEU A 480 -11.22 9.40 2.95
N ASN A 481 -12.27 9.14 3.74
CA ASN A 481 -12.47 7.85 4.41
C ASN A 481 -11.27 7.40 5.27
N GLY A 482 -10.62 8.35 5.95
CA GLY A 482 -9.45 8.10 6.80
C GLY A 482 -8.12 7.98 6.04
N VAL A 483 -8.11 8.32 4.76
CA VAL A 483 -6.94 8.29 3.90
C VAL A 483 -6.64 9.70 3.39
N GLU A 484 -5.42 10.16 3.61
CA GLU A 484 -4.90 11.40 3.03
C GLU A 484 -4.80 11.24 1.50
N LEU A 485 -5.61 11.99 0.76
CA LEU A 485 -5.58 12.00 -0.71
C LEU A 485 -4.44 12.84 -1.24
N GLY A 486 -4.16 13.96 -0.56
CA GLY A 486 -3.19 14.95 -0.99
C GLY A 486 -3.02 16.05 0.04
N SER A 487 -1.96 16.82 -0.15
CA SER A 487 -1.52 17.90 0.72
C SER A 487 -1.11 19.11 -0.11
N GLY A 488 -1.20 20.29 0.49
CA GLY A 488 -0.84 21.57 -0.11
C GLY A 488 -0.57 22.64 0.93
N SER A 489 -0.03 23.77 0.50
CA SER A 489 0.14 24.93 1.35
C SER A 489 0.23 26.22 0.54
N ILE A 490 -0.02 27.34 1.21
CA ILE A 490 0.39 28.66 0.74
C ILE A 490 1.91 28.76 0.88
N ARG A 491 2.57 29.34 -0.13
CA ARG A 491 4.03 29.39 -0.18
C ARG A 491 4.57 30.72 0.32
N ILE A 492 5.74 30.65 0.94
CA ILE A 492 6.51 31.84 1.28
C ILE A 492 6.98 32.50 -0.03
N HIS A 493 6.51 33.73 -0.26
CA HIS A 493 6.91 34.58 -1.38
C HIS A 493 7.75 35.78 -0.92
N GLN A 494 7.89 36.00 0.38
CA GLN A 494 8.64 37.12 0.96
C GLN A 494 10.05 36.67 1.38
N PRO A 495 11.12 37.26 0.82
CA PRO A 495 12.50 36.85 1.14
C PRO A 495 12.87 36.94 2.63
N GLU A 496 12.30 37.89 3.36
CA GLU A 496 12.55 38.04 4.80
C GLU A 496 11.97 36.88 5.61
N VAL A 497 10.72 36.50 5.32
CA VAL A 497 10.06 35.37 5.97
C VAL A 497 10.80 34.06 5.66
N GLN A 498 11.25 33.89 4.41
CA GLN A 498 12.01 32.69 4.02
C GLN A 498 13.33 32.58 4.76
N ARG A 499 14.04 33.70 4.99
CA ARG A 499 15.27 33.72 5.79
C ARG A 499 15.00 33.33 7.24
N GLN A 500 13.93 33.85 7.84
CA GLN A 500 13.54 33.50 9.21
C GLN A 500 13.17 32.02 9.34
N MET A 501 12.46 31.47 8.33
CA MET A 501 12.14 30.04 8.25
C MET A 501 13.39 29.17 8.20
N PHE A 502 14.35 29.48 7.32
CA PHE A 502 15.60 28.73 7.25
C PHE A 502 16.42 28.81 8.54
N ALA A 503 16.46 29.97 9.19
CA ALA A 503 17.12 30.14 10.48
C ALA A 503 16.45 29.29 11.57
N ALA A 504 15.11 29.24 11.60
CA ALA A 504 14.35 28.40 12.54
C ALA A 504 14.62 26.90 12.35
N LEU A 505 14.82 26.45 11.10
CA LEU A 505 15.19 25.08 10.76
C LEU A 505 16.68 24.74 10.98
N GLY A 506 17.49 25.74 11.37
CA GLY A 506 18.91 25.58 11.68
C GLY A 506 19.84 25.58 10.46
N PHE A 507 19.38 26.06 9.30
CA PHE A 507 20.25 26.15 8.11
C PHE A 507 21.18 27.37 8.19
N SER A 508 22.46 27.15 7.88
CA SER A 508 23.41 28.24 7.68
C SER A 508 23.20 28.93 6.32
N PRO A 509 23.61 30.21 6.17
CA PRO A 509 23.52 30.90 4.87
C PRO A 509 24.25 30.18 3.72
N ALA A 510 25.35 29.47 4.02
CA ALA A 510 26.08 28.69 3.03
C ALA A 510 25.28 27.47 2.55
N GLU A 511 24.64 26.74 3.46
CA GLU A 511 23.79 25.59 3.11
C GLU A 511 22.55 26.02 2.34
N VAL A 512 21.95 27.17 2.70
CA VAL A 512 20.82 27.75 1.97
C VAL A 512 21.23 28.09 0.54
N GLU A 513 22.36 28.78 0.35
CA GLU A 513 22.86 29.14 -0.98
C GLU A 513 23.20 27.90 -1.81
N GLU A 514 23.87 26.92 -1.20
CA GLU A 514 24.22 25.67 -1.86
C GLU A 514 22.96 24.92 -2.31
N ARG A 515 22.01 24.66 -1.41
CA ARG A 515 20.85 23.79 -1.70
C ARG A 515 19.72 24.52 -2.43
N PHE A 516 19.42 25.75 -2.01
CA PHE A 516 18.21 26.49 -2.40
C PHE A 516 18.51 27.85 -3.05
N GLY A 517 19.77 28.22 -3.27
CA GLY A 517 20.16 29.54 -3.76
C GLY A 517 19.48 29.93 -5.07
N PHE A 518 19.26 28.97 -5.98
CA PHE A 518 18.55 29.25 -7.24
C PHE A 518 17.08 29.66 -7.02
N LEU A 519 16.39 29.03 -6.06
CA LEU A 519 15.00 29.34 -5.72
C LEU A 519 14.91 30.66 -4.96
N VAL A 520 15.79 30.87 -3.98
CA VAL A 520 15.88 32.14 -3.23
C VAL A 520 16.18 33.32 -4.16
N ARG A 521 17.09 33.14 -5.13
CA ARG A 521 17.34 34.14 -6.17
C ARG A 521 16.10 34.38 -7.02
N ALA A 522 15.41 33.33 -7.48
CA ALA A 522 14.17 33.48 -8.23
C ALA A 522 13.13 34.29 -7.45
N PHE A 523 13.04 34.08 -6.13
CA PHE A 523 12.12 34.82 -5.26
C PHE A 523 12.41 36.32 -5.10
N SER A 524 13.60 36.75 -5.49
CA SER A 524 14.01 38.15 -5.43
C SER A 524 13.50 38.97 -6.63
N TYR A 525 12.96 38.34 -7.67
CA TYR A 525 12.53 38.99 -8.91
C TYR A 525 11.01 39.21 -9.01
N GLY A 526 10.35 39.44 -7.88
CA GLY A 526 8.91 39.76 -7.85
C GLY A 526 8.02 38.52 -7.86
N THR A 527 8.20 37.62 -6.90
CA THR A 527 7.35 36.44 -6.75
C THR A 527 5.95 36.80 -6.28
N PRO A 528 4.88 36.35 -6.98
CA PRO A 528 3.52 36.58 -6.53
C PRO A 528 3.23 35.75 -5.28
N PRO A 529 2.26 36.16 -4.44
CA PRO A 529 1.62 35.23 -3.50
C PRO A 529 1.12 34.02 -4.29
N HIS A 530 1.42 32.81 -3.84
CA HIS A 530 1.03 31.60 -4.54
C HIS A 530 0.81 30.45 -3.57
N GLY A 531 0.01 29.49 -3.99
CA GLY A 531 -0.31 28.30 -3.22
C GLY A 531 -0.66 27.16 -4.15
N GLY A 532 -0.56 25.94 -3.65
CA GLY A 532 -0.86 24.78 -4.47
C GLY A 532 -1.25 23.57 -3.67
N PHE A 533 -1.47 22.48 -4.41
CA PHE A 533 -1.95 21.22 -3.88
C PHE A 533 -1.50 20.08 -4.79
N ALA A 534 -1.28 18.91 -4.22
CA ALA A 534 -1.03 17.70 -4.99
C ALA A 534 -1.79 16.53 -4.37
N PHE A 535 -2.49 15.74 -5.18
CA PHE A 535 -3.11 14.50 -4.72
C PHE A 535 -2.61 13.28 -5.49
N GLY A 536 -2.53 12.15 -4.80
CA GLY A 536 -2.16 10.87 -5.38
C GLY A 536 -3.28 10.32 -6.26
N LEU A 537 -3.10 10.38 -7.58
CA LEU A 537 -4.07 9.87 -8.55
C LEU A 537 -4.32 8.37 -8.36
N ASP A 538 -3.27 7.60 -8.11
CA ASP A 538 -3.37 6.15 -7.88
C ASP A 538 -4.27 5.85 -6.67
N ARG A 539 -4.10 6.62 -5.59
CA ARG A 539 -4.85 6.47 -4.34
C ARG A 539 -6.31 6.89 -4.50
N LEU A 540 -6.57 7.99 -5.21
CA LEU A 540 -7.93 8.41 -5.54
C LEU A 540 -8.68 7.31 -6.31
N VAL A 541 -8.06 6.78 -7.37
CA VAL A 541 -8.65 5.73 -8.22
C VAL A 541 -8.88 4.44 -7.42
N MET A 542 -7.92 4.05 -6.56
CA MET A 542 -8.06 2.90 -5.67
C MET A 542 -9.27 3.05 -4.75
N LEU A 543 -9.44 4.22 -4.11
CA LEU A 543 -10.57 4.48 -3.20
C LEU A 543 -11.90 4.55 -3.93
N MET A 544 -11.96 5.18 -5.10
CA MET A 544 -13.17 5.24 -5.93
C MET A 544 -13.65 3.85 -6.37
N LEU A 545 -12.72 2.94 -6.64
CA LEU A 545 -13.03 1.56 -7.04
C LEU A 545 -13.21 0.59 -5.86
N GLY A 546 -12.90 1.00 -4.63
CA GLY A 546 -12.84 0.09 -3.48
C GLY A 546 -11.76 -0.98 -3.63
N ALA A 547 -10.69 -0.70 -4.37
CA ALA A 547 -9.63 -1.67 -4.62
C ALA A 547 -8.76 -1.89 -3.37
N PRO A 548 -8.30 -3.13 -3.10
CA PRO A 548 -7.56 -3.45 -1.88
C PRO A 548 -6.10 -2.98 -1.89
N SER A 549 -5.58 -2.52 -3.04
CA SER A 549 -4.18 -2.17 -3.23
C SER A 549 -4.01 -1.26 -4.45
N LEU A 550 -3.02 -0.36 -4.41
CA LEU A 550 -2.63 0.46 -5.58
C LEU A 550 -2.25 -0.41 -6.78
N ARG A 551 -1.79 -1.63 -6.53
CA ARG A 551 -1.38 -2.59 -7.56
C ARG A 551 -2.55 -3.06 -8.43
N GLU A 552 -3.80 -2.85 -8.03
CA GLU A 552 -4.97 -3.16 -8.86
C GLU A 552 -5.37 -2.00 -9.79
N VAL A 553 -4.74 -0.83 -9.66
CA VAL A 553 -5.05 0.37 -10.46
C VAL A 553 -3.84 0.91 -11.25
N ILE A 554 -2.70 0.24 -11.12
CA ILE A 554 -1.46 0.50 -11.86
C ILE A 554 -1.23 -0.66 -12.84
N ALA A 555 -0.90 -0.36 -14.09
CA ALA A 555 -0.72 -1.38 -15.12
C ALA A 555 0.42 -2.36 -14.76
N PHE A 556 1.61 -1.84 -14.43
CA PHE A 556 2.81 -2.62 -14.12
C PHE A 556 3.43 -2.16 -12.79
N PRO A 557 2.85 -2.56 -11.64
CA PRO A 557 3.33 -2.14 -10.33
C PRO A 557 4.59 -2.90 -9.89
N LYS A 558 5.30 -2.34 -8.89
CA LYS A 558 6.35 -3.02 -8.14
C LYS A 558 5.76 -3.78 -6.94
N ASN A 559 6.43 -4.84 -6.51
CA ASN A 559 6.07 -5.58 -5.30
C ASN A 559 6.51 -4.78 -4.03
N LYS A 560 6.45 -5.41 -2.87
CA LYS A 560 6.81 -4.78 -1.58
C LYS A 560 8.31 -4.48 -1.43
N ASP A 561 9.13 -5.15 -2.22
CA ASP A 561 10.60 -5.07 -2.19
C ASP A 561 11.14 -4.20 -3.34
N ALA A 562 10.29 -3.36 -3.93
CA ALA A 562 10.57 -2.52 -5.10
C ALA A 562 10.95 -3.30 -6.37
N ILE A 563 10.68 -4.61 -6.41
CA ILE A 563 10.97 -5.48 -7.55
C ILE A 563 9.79 -5.49 -8.52
N CYS A 564 10.06 -5.46 -9.81
CA CYS A 564 9.11 -5.76 -10.89
C CYS A 564 9.19 -7.26 -11.22
N PRO A 565 8.25 -8.12 -10.78
CA PRO A 565 8.36 -9.56 -11.03
C PRO A 565 8.21 -9.95 -12.50
N LEU A 566 7.66 -9.05 -13.33
CA LEU A 566 7.49 -9.26 -14.77
C LEU A 566 8.82 -9.12 -15.52
N THR A 567 9.59 -8.07 -15.21
CA THR A 567 10.84 -7.75 -15.91
C THR A 567 12.08 -8.14 -15.11
N GLU A 568 11.87 -8.65 -13.90
CA GLU A 568 12.93 -9.01 -12.94
C GLU A 568 13.85 -7.82 -12.61
N ALA A 569 13.29 -6.60 -12.63
CA ALA A 569 14.01 -5.37 -12.29
C ALA A 569 13.87 -5.05 -10.79
N PRO A 570 14.88 -4.46 -10.13
CA PRO A 570 16.21 -4.12 -10.67
C PRO A 570 17.08 -5.35 -10.93
N SER A 571 18.04 -5.24 -11.86
CA SER A 571 19.01 -6.27 -12.21
C SER A 571 20.42 -5.68 -12.33
N PRO A 572 21.49 -6.50 -12.24
CA PRO A 572 22.83 -6.06 -12.57
C PRO A 572 22.93 -5.52 -14.00
N VAL A 573 23.88 -4.61 -14.23
CA VAL A 573 24.20 -4.03 -15.54
C VAL A 573 25.57 -4.51 -16.01
N ASP A 574 25.83 -4.40 -17.32
CA ASP A 574 27.14 -4.75 -17.88
C ASP A 574 28.25 -3.87 -17.31
N GLN A 575 29.42 -4.47 -17.06
CA GLN A 575 30.56 -3.77 -16.49
C GLN A 575 31.01 -2.55 -17.33
N GLY A 576 30.89 -2.65 -18.66
CA GLY A 576 31.20 -1.52 -19.56
C GLY A 576 30.33 -0.29 -19.30
N GLN A 577 29.06 -0.47 -18.92
CA GLN A 577 28.16 0.65 -18.59
C GLN A 577 28.61 1.35 -17.30
N LEU A 578 29.11 0.59 -16.33
CA LEU A 578 29.62 1.17 -15.08
C LEU A 578 30.94 1.90 -15.28
N ALA A 579 31.80 1.39 -16.16
CA ALA A 579 33.04 2.06 -16.53
C ALA A 579 32.77 3.41 -17.19
N GLU A 580 31.81 3.48 -18.11
CA GLU A 580 31.39 4.74 -18.72
C GLU A 580 30.82 5.74 -17.71
N LEU A 581 30.22 5.25 -16.61
CA LEU A 581 29.69 6.08 -15.53
C LEU A 581 30.73 6.39 -14.44
N GLY A 582 31.93 5.81 -14.51
CA GLY A 582 32.96 5.92 -13.46
C GLY A 582 32.57 5.23 -12.15
N LEU A 583 31.71 4.21 -12.21
CA LEU A 583 31.13 3.50 -11.06
C LEU A 583 31.74 2.10 -10.85
N ASP A 584 32.83 1.76 -11.56
CA ASP A 584 33.49 0.44 -11.46
C ASP A 584 33.85 0.02 -10.03
N ALA A 585 34.14 1.00 -9.17
CA ALA A 585 34.50 0.75 -7.78
C ALA A 585 33.32 0.21 -6.94
N LEU A 586 32.07 0.47 -7.35
CA LEU A 586 30.87 0.00 -6.64
C LEU A 586 30.58 -1.49 -6.88
N LEU A 587 31.09 -2.05 -7.99
CA LEU A 587 30.95 -3.47 -8.30
C LEU A 587 32.19 -4.29 -7.94
N ARG A 588 33.16 -3.73 -7.23
CA ARG A 588 34.19 -4.60 -6.64
C ARG A 588 33.45 -5.52 -5.67
N PRO A 589 33.34 -6.85 -5.93
CA PRO A 589 33.08 -7.76 -4.82
C PRO A 589 34.16 -7.44 -3.82
N ASP A 590 33.80 -7.25 -2.55
CA ASP A 590 34.65 -6.79 -1.46
C ASP A 590 36.04 -7.43 -1.52
N SER A 591 36.93 -6.84 -2.31
CA SER A 591 38.23 -7.37 -2.64
C SER A 591 39.17 -6.80 -1.61
N ARG A 592 38.88 -7.08 -0.34
CA ARG A 592 39.96 -7.31 0.62
C ARG A 592 40.68 -8.53 0.08
N GLY A 593 41.75 -8.24 -0.67
CA GLY A 593 42.44 -9.19 -1.50
C GLY A 593 42.71 -10.52 -0.81
N GLU A 594 42.71 -11.56 -1.63
CA GLU A 594 43.37 -12.84 -1.38
C GLU A 594 44.90 -12.65 -1.28
N GLY A 595 45.37 -11.70 -0.48
CA GLY A 595 46.58 -11.94 0.28
C GLY A 595 46.16 -12.87 1.41
N ALA A 596 46.64 -14.11 1.40
CA ALA A 596 46.36 -15.16 2.38
C ALA A 596 45.83 -14.59 3.70
N ARG A 597 44.49 -14.61 3.87
CA ARG A 597 43.90 -14.27 5.17
C ARG A 597 44.51 -15.25 6.16
N PRO A 598 45.10 -14.80 7.28
CA PRO A 598 45.35 -15.73 8.37
C PRO A 598 44.02 -16.41 8.67
N ALA A 599 44.04 -17.75 8.79
CA ALA A 599 42.84 -18.54 9.02
C ALA A 599 42.00 -17.87 10.12
N PRO A 600 40.68 -17.69 9.90
CA PRO A 600 39.83 -17.04 10.89
C PRO A 600 39.93 -17.82 12.20
N GLN A 601 40.44 -17.17 13.24
CA GLN A 601 40.55 -17.79 14.55
C GLN A 601 39.15 -17.95 15.12
N ILE A 602 38.74 -19.20 15.35
CA ILE A 602 37.36 -19.49 15.79
C ILE A 602 37.17 -18.99 17.21
N ASP A 603 36.19 -18.10 17.40
CA ASP A 603 35.77 -17.65 18.72
C ASP A 603 34.88 -18.72 19.38
N VAL A 604 35.55 -19.68 20.00
CA VAL A 604 34.94 -20.81 20.70
C VAL A 604 33.98 -20.34 21.82
N GLU A 605 34.20 -19.15 22.38
CA GLU A 605 33.42 -18.62 23.50
C GLU A 605 32.06 -18.10 23.03
N ALA A 606 32.06 -17.32 21.94
CA ALA A 606 30.83 -16.87 21.29
C ALA A 606 29.98 -18.06 20.77
N VAL A 607 30.60 -19.10 20.22
CA VAL A 607 29.88 -20.29 19.74
C VAL A 607 29.26 -21.08 20.90
N ALA A 608 30.00 -21.23 22.00
CA ALA A 608 29.50 -21.89 23.20
C ALA A 608 28.34 -21.11 23.85
N GLU A 609 28.40 -19.77 23.87
CA GLU A 609 27.30 -18.92 24.33
C GLU A 609 26.04 -19.09 23.46
N LEU A 610 26.19 -19.04 22.13
CA LEU A 610 25.07 -19.24 21.19
C LEU A 610 24.43 -20.62 21.36
N SER A 611 25.24 -21.64 21.66
CA SER A 611 24.78 -23.01 21.87
C SER A 611 24.42 -23.33 23.32
N LYS A 612 24.55 -22.35 24.23
CA LYS A 612 24.32 -22.48 25.68
C LYS A 612 25.10 -23.63 26.32
N LEU A 613 26.31 -23.91 25.85
CA LEU A 613 27.19 -24.95 26.35
C LEU A 613 28.26 -24.35 27.28
N ARG A 614 28.61 -25.07 28.36
CA ARG A 614 29.76 -24.74 29.20
C ARG A 614 30.98 -25.51 28.74
N ILE A 615 32.09 -24.81 28.53
CA ILE A 615 33.39 -25.42 28.18
C ILE A 615 34.20 -25.60 29.47
N ALA A 616 34.80 -26.78 29.66
CA ALA A 616 35.65 -27.05 30.82
C ALA A 616 37.02 -26.34 30.71
N GLU A 617 37.62 -26.04 31.86
CA GLU A 617 38.88 -25.31 31.95
C GLU A 617 40.02 -26.11 31.29
N GLY A 618 40.53 -25.62 30.16
CA GLY A 618 41.60 -26.26 29.37
C GLY A 618 41.17 -26.89 28.03
N GLU A 619 39.86 -27.06 27.77
CA GLU A 619 39.39 -27.70 26.52
C GLU A 619 39.29 -26.75 25.32
N ARG A 620 39.32 -25.44 25.57
CA ARG A 620 39.18 -24.37 24.56
C ARG A 620 40.09 -24.56 23.34
N ALA A 621 41.35 -24.89 23.57
CA ALA A 621 42.34 -25.03 22.51
C ALA A 621 42.18 -26.34 21.70
N SER A 622 41.52 -27.37 22.26
CA SER A 622 41.18 -28.57 21.49
C SER A 622 39.99 -28.30 20.59
N LEU A 623 38.92 -27.71 21.15
CA LEU A 623 37.71 -27.39 20.42
C LEU A 623 37.97 -26.42 19.26
N ALA A 624 38.81 -25.40 19.48
CA ALA A 624 39.23 -24.49 18.40
C ALA A 624 39.86 -25.26 17.22
N ARG A 625 40.81 -26.17 17.50
CA ARG A 625 41.50 -26.96 16.45
C ARG A 625 40.58 -27.93 15.74
N GLU A 626 39.66 -28.56 16.47
CA GLU A 626 38.68 -29.48 15.88
C GLU A 626 37.71 -28.73 14.95
N MET A 627 37.24 -27.56 15.38
CA MET A 627 36.37 -26.71 14.57
C MET A 627 37.09 -26.16 13.33
N GLU A 628 38.36 -25.76 13.46
CA GLU A 628 39.20 -25.37 12.32
C GLU A 628 39.36 -26.53 11.33
N GLY A 629 39.55 -27.75 11.82
CA GLY A 629 39.60 -28.96 11.00
C GLY A 629 38.29 -29.26 10.26
N MET A 630 37.14 -29.04 10.90
CA MET A 630 35.83 -29.21 10.27
C MET A 630 35.58 -28.18 9.16
N ILE A 631 35.93 -26.91 9.38
CA ILE A 631 35.80 -25.86 8.37
C ILE A 631 36.72 -26.16 7.18
N ALA A 632 37.98 -26.52 7.44
CA ALA A 632 38.92 -26.88 6.38
C ALA A 632 38.41 -28.05 5.52
N PHE A 633 37.75 -29.04 6.14
CA PHE A 633 37.13 -30.15 5.42
C PHE A 633 35.90 -29.70 4.59
N ALA A 634 35.06 -28.82 5.13
CA ALA A 634 33.91 -28.26 4.41
C ALA A 634 34.35 -27.41 3.20
N ASP A 635 35.39 -26.60 3.35
CA ASP A 635 35.97 -25.81 2.26
C ASP A 635 36.55 -26.72 1.17
N ALA A 636 37.20 -27.82 1.55
CA ALA A 636 37.69 -28.82 0.60
C ALA A 636 36.54 -29.48 -0.19
N LEU A 637 35.39 -29.75 0.46
CA LEU A 637 34.19 -30.27 -0.22
C LEU A 637 33.58 -29.25 -1.18
N ALA A 638 33.57 -27.97 -0.81
CA ALA A 638 33.01 -26.90 -1.64
C ALA A 638 33.81 -26.66 -2.95
N GLN A 639 35.09 -27.06 -2.98
CA GLN A 639 35.93 -26.99 -4.18
C GLN A 639 35.78 -28.20 -5.11
N VAL A 640 34.99 -29.22 -4.72
CA VAL A 640 34.75 -30.38 -5.57
C VAL A 640 33.77 -30.00 -6.69
N ASP A 641 34.19 -30.22 -7.93
CA ASP A 641 33.33 -30.05 -9.11
C ASP A 641 32.18 -31.06 -9.07
N THR A 642 30.96 -30.54 -9.05
CA THR A 642 29.72 -31.33 -9.02
C THR A 642 28.88 -31.14 -10.28
N GLU A 643 29.40 -30.44 -11.31
CA GLU A 643 28.71 -30.34 -12.60
C GLU A 643 28.56 -31.74 -13.23
N GLY A 644 27.30 -32.15 -13.41
CA GLY A 644 26.95 -33.48 -13.94
C GLY A 644 26.62 -34.54 -12.89
N VAL A 645 26.72 -34.23 -11.59
CA VAL A 645 26.24 -35.12 -10.52
C VAL A 645 24.73 -34.92 -10.36
N ALA A 646 23.95 -35.94 -10.73
CA ALA A 646 22.48 -35.89 -10.58
C ALA A 646 22.09 -35.75 -9.10
N ILE A 647 21.17 -34.84 -8.79
CA ILE A 647 20.66 -34.64 -7.43
C ILE A 647 19.99 -35.94 -6.97
N THR A 648 20.56 -36.60 -5.97
CA THR A 648 19.97 -37.78 -5.34
C THR A 648 19.39 -37.40 -3.98
N SER A 649 18.18 -37.90 -3.67
CA SER A 649 17.57 -37.73 -2.34
C SER A 649 18.23 -38.62 -1.28
N HIS A 650 19.10 -39.55 -1.68
CA HIS A 650 19.79 -40.49 -0.81
C HIS A 650 21.21 -40.77 -1.32
N VAL A 651 22.15 -40.91 -0.40
CA VAL A 651 23.59 -41.11 -0.67
C VAL A 651 23.89 -42.55 -1.14
N VAL A 652 22.95 -43.47 -0.95
CA VAL A 652 23.04 -44.88 -1.36
C VAL A 652 21.81 -45.28 -2.18
N PRO A 653 21.94 -46.22 -3.14
CA PRO A 653 20.81 -46.74 -3.90
C PRO A 653 19.77 -47.35 -2.96
N LEU A 654 18.55 -46.84 -3.00
CA LEU A 654 17.42 -47.43 -2.28
C LEU A 654 16.74 -48.47 -3.17
N GLU A 655 16.98 -49.74 -2.86
CA GLU A 655 16.05 -50.78 -3.29
C GLU A 655 14.81 -50.71 -2.40
N ASN A 656 13.71 -50.19 -2.95
CA ASN A 656 12.41 -50.30 -2.31
C ASN A 656 12.00 -51.77 -2.30
N VAL A 657 12.21 -52.47 -1.18
CA VAL A 657 11.67 -53.81 -0.94
C VAL A 657 10.17 -53.67 -0.69
N PHE A 658 9.38 -53.54 -1.76
CA PHE A 658 7.93 -53.55 -1.65
C PHE A 658 7.49 -54.92 -1.16
N ARG A 659 6.88 -54.95 0.02
CA ARG A 659 6.29 -56.17 0.59
C ARG A 659 5.20 -56.67 -0.35
N THR A 660 5.25 -57.93 -0.75
CA THR A 660 4.18 -58.54 -1.56
C THR A 660 2.85 -58.41 -0.82
N GLY A 661 1.91 -57.67 -1.42
CA GLY A 661 0.63 -57.32 -0.80
C GLY A 661 -0.23 -58.55 -0.53
N GLY A 662 -0.57 -58.76 0.74
CA GLY A 662 -1.57 -59.73 1.18
C GLY A 662 -2.06 -59.36 2.58
N PRO A 663 -3.36 -59.50 2.88
CA PRO A 663 -3.89 -59.19 4.21
C PRO A 663 -3.23 -60.10 5.24
N ARG A 664 -2.56 -59.49 6.24
CA ARG A 664 -2.06 -60.18 7.42
C ARG A 664 -2.78 -59.63 8.64
N PRO A 665 -3.13 -60.47 9.63
CA PRO A 665 -3.68 -59.99 10.88
C PRO A 665 -2.69 -59.03 11.56
N SER A 666 -3.22 -57.96 12.12
CA SER A 666 -2.44 -56.98 12.89
C SER A 666 -1.76 -57.66 14.07
N THR A 667 -0.56 -57.20 14.44
CA THR A 667 0.15 -57.68 15.61
C THR A 667 -0.71 -57.48 16.88
N GLY A 668 -0.85 -58.54 17.68
CA GLY A 668 -1.65 -58.52 18.90
C GLY A 668 -1.14 -57.49 19.91
N ARG A 669 -2.06 -56.89 20.65
CA ARG A 669 -1.83 -55.79 21.60
C ARG A 669 -0.75 -56.10 22.65
N GLU A 670 -0.74 -57.33 23.17
CA GLU A 670 0.27 -57.80 24.13
C GLU A 670 1.69 -57.73 23.56
N LYS A 671 1.85 -58.08 22.29
CA LYS A 671 3.16 -58.11 21.63
C LYS A 671 3.68 -56.71 21.32
N LEU A 672 2.79 -55.74 21.15
CA LEU A 672 3.16 -54.31 20.99
C LEU A 672 3.62 -53.69 22.31
N LEU A 673 3.04 -54.11 23.44
CA LEU A 673 3.38 -53.60 24.77
C LEU A 673 4.60 -54.29 25.39
N GLN A 674 5.11 -55.39 24.80
CA GLN A 674 6.22 -56.16 25.36
C GLN A 674 7.51 -55.34 25.53
N ASN A 675 7.70 -54.32 24.68
CA ASN A 675 8.87 -53.42 24.73
C ASN A 675 8.51 -52.03 25.29
N ALA A 676 7.32 -51.85 25.85
CA ALA A 676 6.94 -50.62 26.53
C ALA A 676 7.76 -50.47 27.82
N PRO A 677 8.35 -49.30 28.10
CA PRO A 677 9.02 -49.05 29.38
C PRO A 677 8.08 -49.22 30.57
N GLU A 678 6.81 -48.83 30.39
CA GLU A 678 5.73 -49.01 31.35
C GLU A 678 4.38 -49.10 30.60
N ALA A 679 3.50 -49.99 31.04
CA ALA A 679 2.18 -50.18 30.45
C ALA A 679 1.11 -50.28 31.54
N GLN A 680 -0.04 -49.64 31.32
CA GLN A 680 -1.17 -49.61 32.25
C GLN A 680 -2.47 -49.84 31.47
N ASP A 681 -3.33 -50.75 31.94
CA ASP A 681 -4.61 -51.13 31.32
C ASP A 681 -4.54 -51.44 29.81
N GLY A 682 -3.43 -52.04 29.37
CA GLY A 682 -3.21 -52.37 27.96
C GLY A 682 -2.85 -51.17 27.08
N TYR A 683 -2.36 -50.07 27.65
CA TYR A 683 -1.83 -48.91 26.95
C TYR A 683 -0.41 -48.60 27.40
N LEU A 684 0.33 -47.87 26.56
CA LEU A 684 1.62 -47.27 26.92
C LEU A 684 1.37 -46.17 27.95
N PHE A 685 2.07 -46.22 29.08
CA PHE A 685 2.02 -45.14 30.06
C PHE A 685 2.97 -44.02 29.64
N VAL A 686 2.47 -42.77 29.62
CA VAL A 686 3.27 -41.57 29.35
C VAL A 686 3.10 -40.64 30.56
N PRO A 687 4.16 -40.42 31.36
CA PRO A 687 4.06 -39.53 32.51
C PRO A 687 3.80 -38.09 32.06
N SER A 688 2.97 -37.36 32.80
CA SER A 688 2.72 -35.93 32.58
C SER A 688 3.98 -35.13 32.91
N ALA A 689 4.55 -34.44 31.93
CA ALA A 689 5.53 -33.40 32.18
C ALA A 689 4.85 -32.26 32.94
N VAL A 690 5.25 -32.04 34.20
CA VAL A 690 4.81 -30.89 34.99
C VAL A 690 5.72 -29.72 34.60
N GLU A 691 5.16 -28.71 33.93
CA GLU A 691 5.73 -27.36 33.85
C GLU A 691 5.14 -26.48 34.96
#